data_AF-A0A7V8V913-F1
#
_entry.id   AF-A0A7V8V913-F1
#
_cell.length_a   1.000
_cell.length_b   1.000
_cell.length_c   1.000
_cell.angle_alpha   90.00
_cell.angle_beta   90.00
_cell.angle_gamma   90.00
#
_symmetry.space_group_name_H-M   'P 1'
#
loop_
_entity.id
_entity.type
_entity.pdbx_description
1 polymer ?
#
loop_
_entity_poly.entity_id
_entity_poly.type
_entity_poly.pdbx_seq_one_letter_code
_entity_poly.pdbx_strand_id
1 'polypeptide(L)'
;MVCWKPTFAALCAAVLLIQFASGCAFCRQGRWRDPQMVAPCPEANPKSQYPLGIWCNPCDVTAIDPIDLDEANSLASADLSTAATGSFVQLCAFDEEVDAPEAYEEVSTNLGEAVVGRPLKRMSNMPNLLNHGGERIETPSAHRLEPEAIGEPTNLGPEFFQSELGEGEVLYMPGMPGMVEQSVPETESADIQLRQAESYYAMAVDADRQVDESAMNMYLDAAIAAYRYMQAVPPQPKTTKGTERAWQVYHSSIARLMFIADKSGYIDKKVGIRLPVNGGYKIVEFEYVNFQRTADDFDRWHIVGDYQSKYLLTKHRSPGLGVPMVCIREQKKADKWYPKQVPFSVTGILRPEAEMNLYDATLEAQIPGGTHVEQVVAKLELYDPRTSGDVELNCRQVPLAKDTTAPYAYLLSQTRGESDIEALYPYKDTENDGLFILEPHRKGKIPVIFVHGLFSAPYTWAGIANEIDSNPDLASRYEIWAFHYPTAAPFLESADILRKQLAQIITEMDPSGFDRDLRNAVMVGHSMGGLIAKLQVTDSGNTLWEHAAFQPLNTLDAPPKMQHYLRGQFYFTHSPNVGRIVFIGTPHQGTTHLTIKASHVSGALVHGGPCLIDAHKKLVEDNPAAFRKEFRKRVPISLDLTSPESMLLNGIYRLPIQPDIPRHTILGNGWWSIHDGQSDSVVPITSARLPAVNSEIMVSSMHTNLNRNPGTVCEVLRILRVHGTRPAFARQYVPIR
;
A
#
# COMPACT_ATOMS: atom_id res chain seq x y z
N MET A 1 -36.87 -16.98 44.08
CA MET A 1 -36.04 -16.08 43.25
C MET A 1 -36.28 -16.43 41.79
N VAL A 2 -36.66 -15.47 40.95
CA VAL A 2 -37.01 -15.73 39.55
C VAL A 2 -35.75 -15.63 38.69
N CYS A 3 -35.42 -16.71 37.97
CA CYS A 3 -34.24 -16.77 37.12
C CYS A 3 -34.54 -16.13 35.75
N TRP A 4 -34.10 -14.89 35.54
CA TRP A 4 -34.18 -14.22 34.24
C TRP A 4 -33.16 -14.83 33.28
N LYS A 5 -33.64 -15.67 32.35
CA LYS A 5 -32.88 -15.99 31.13
C LYS A 5 -32.95 -14.78 30.20
N PRO A 6 -31.83 -14.14 29.83
CA PRO A 6 -31.87 -13.12 28.78
C PRO A 6 -32.29 -13.80 27.48
N THR A 7 -33.36 -13.32 26.86
CA THR A 7 -33.78 -13.79 25.53
C THR A 7 -32.78 -13.32 24.49
N PHE A 8 -32.75 -13.99 23.33
CA PHE A 8 -31.88 -13.62 22.21
C PHE A 8 -32.00 -12.14 21.82
N ALA A 9 -33.21 -11.56 21.97
CA ALA A 9 -33.48 -10.14 21.79
C ALA A 9 -32.67 -9.21 22.73
N ALA A 10 -32.42 -9.61 23.99
CA ALA A 10 -31.56 -8.84 24.90
C ALA A 10 -30.07 -8.94 24.52
N LEU A 11 -29.65 -10.04 23.91
CA LEU A 11 -28.31 -10.19 23.34
C LEU A 11 -28.15 -9.30 22.09
N CYS A 12 -29.14 -9.31 21.18
CA CYS A 12 -29.19 -8.41 20.03
C CYS A 12 -29.25 -6.94 20.46
N ALA A 13 -30.01 -6.60 21.50
CA ALA A 13 -30.06 -5.25 22.05
C ALA A 13 -28.72 -4.83 22.67
N ALA A 14 -27.96 -5.74 23.29
CA ALA A 14 -26.62 -5.46 23.77
C ALA A 14 -25.59 -5.28 22.63
N VAL A 15 -25.69 -6.07 21.55
CA VAL A 15 -24.89 -5.89 20.34
C VAL A 15 -25.23 -4.57 19.64
N LEU A 16 -26.52 -4.23 19.53
CA LEU A 16 -26.99 -2.93 19.04
C LEU A 16 -26.51 -1.79 19.93
N LEU A 17 -26.56 -1.91 21.27
CA LEU A 17 -26.03 -0.89 22.17
C LEU A 17 -24.50 -0.72 22.06
N ILE A 18 -23.76 -1.79 21.80
CA ILE A 18 -22.32 -1.71 21.48
C ILE A 18 -22.13 -1.04 20.10
N GLN A 19 -22.96 -1.33 19.10
CA GLN A 19 -22.94 -0.66 17.80
C GLN A 19 -23.37 0.82 17.90
N PHE A 20 -24.28 1.20 18.80
CA PHE A 20 -24.68 2.59 19.05
C PHE A 20 -23.64 3.36 19.87
N ALA A 21 -23.00 2.72 20.86
CA ALA A 21 -21.86 3.29 21.58
C ALA A 21 -20.61 3.45 20.69
N SER A 22 -20.45 2.57 19.69
CA SER A 22 -19.48 2.74 18.59
C SER A 22 -20.00 3.67 17.48
N GLY A 23 -21.30 3.96 17.48
CA GLY A 23 -22.07 4.50 16.35
C GLY A 23 -22.06 6.01 16.24
N CYS A 24 -21.61 6.74 17.26
CA CYS A 24 -21.36 8.19 17.14
C CYS A 24 -20.12 8.54 16.28
N ALA A 25 -19.61 7.59 15.49
CA ALA A 25 -18.64 7.79 14.43
C ALA A 25 -19.24 7.53 13.02
N PHE A 26 -20.55 7.72 12.85
CA PHE A 26 -21.20 7.71 11.53
C PHE A 26 -20.53 8.68 10.54
N CYS A 27 -20.38 8.22 9.30
CA CYS A 27 -20.14 9.02 8.10
C CYS A 27 -18.85 9.87 8.06
N ARG A 28 -17.73 9.21 7.71
CA ARG A 28 -16.87 9.56 6.55
C ARG A 28 -15.81 8.47 6.37
N GLN A 29 -15.94 7.67 5.31
CA GLN A 29 -14.84 6.86 4.78
C GLN A 29 -13.72 7.79 4.28
N GLY A 30 -12.48 7.31 4.27
CA GLY A 30 -11.42 7.99 3.56
C GLY A 30 -11.66 7.86 2.05
N ARG A 31 -12.24 8.89 1.44
CA ARG A 31 -12.43 8.94 -0.01
C ARG A 31 -11.12 9.35 -0.66
N TRP A 32 -10.58 8.48 -1.50
CA TRP A 32 -9.67 8.86 -2.58
C TRP A 32 -10.56 9.29 -3.76
N ARG A 33 -10.33 10.48 -4.32
CA ARG A 33 -11.01 10.90 -5.55
C ARG A 33 -10.03 10.96 -6.70
N ASP A 34 -10.55 10.69 -7.90
CA ASP A 34 -9.80 10.93 -9.12
C ASP A 34 -9.39 12.40 -9.22
N PRO A 35 -8.25 12.69 -9.88
CA PRO A 35 -7.79 14.05 -10.04
C PRO A 35 -8.77 14.85 -10.89
N GLN A 36 -9.27 15.98 -10.36
CA GLN A 36 -10.03 16.93 -11.15
C GLN A 36 -9.14 17.61 -12.20
N MET A 37 -9.70 17.81 -13.39
CA MET A 37 -9.07 18.58 -14.46
C MET A 37 -9.17 20.08 -14.17
N VAL A 38 -8.17 20.82 -14.64
CA VAL A 38 -8.20 22.28 -14.69
C VAL A 38 -9.26 22.71 -15.70
N ALA A 39 -9.98 23.81 -15.44
CA ALA A 39 -10.92 24.36 -16.41
C ALA A 39 -10.18 24.76 -17.71
N PRO A 40 -10.68 24.39 -18.90
CA PRO A 40 -10.20 24.97 -20.17
C PRO A 40 -10.36 26.50 -20.15
N CYS A 41 -9.52 27.22 -20.90
CA CYS A 41 -9.66 28.67 -21.01
C CYS A 41 -10.98 28.98 -21.74
N PRO A 42 -11.82 29.93 -21.26
CA PRO A 42 -13.10 30.22 -21.91
C PRO A 42 -12.98 30.60 -23.40
N GLU A 43 -11.84 31.20 -23.77
CA GLU A 43 -11.54 31.66 -25.14
C GLU A 43 -10.95 30.55 -26.03
N ALA A 44 -10.48 29.44 -25.45
CA ALA A 44 -9.76 28.37 -26.16
C ALA A 44 -10.66 27.23 -26.68
N ASN A 45 -12.00 27.33 -26.52
CA ASN A 45 -12.93 26.31 -27.03
C ASN A 45 -13.34 26.63 -28.48
N PRO A 46 -12.85 25.91 -29.51
CA PRO A 46 -13.10 26.27 -30.92
C PRO A 46 -14.55 26.00 -31.36
N LYS A 47 -15.32 25.24 -30.57
CA LYS A 47 -16.68 24.80 -30.93
C LYS A 47 -17.71 25.94 -31.01
N SER A 48 -17.36 27.16 -30.62
CA SER A 48 -18.22 28.35 -30.73
C SER A 48 -17.96 29.20 -31.98
N GLN A 49 -17.00 28.86 -32.86
CA GLN A 49 -16.56 29.71 -33.98
C GLN A 49 -16.77 29.14 -35.40
N TYR A 50 -17.78 28.30 -35.64
CA TYR A 50 -18.17 27.90 -37.01
C TYR A 50 -19.69 27.85 -37.25
N PRO A 51 -20.33 28.97 -37.60
CA PRO A 51 -21.65 28.96 -38.23
C PRO A 51 -21.51 28.73 -39.75
N LEU A 52 -22.10 27.63 -40.25
CA LEU A 52 -22.30 27.29 -41.67
C LEU A 52 -21.04 26.79 -42.44
N GLY A 53 -21.08 25.53 -42.87
CA GLY A 53 -20.09 24.91 -43.77
C GLY A 53 -20.50 23.49 -44.17
N ILE A 54 -20.94 23.30 -45.42
CA ILE A 54 -21.58 22.07 -45.90
C ILE A 54 -20.53 21.00 -46.28
N TRP A 55 -20.80 19.73 -45.92
CA TRP A 55 -20.05 18.57 -46.41
C TRP A 55 -20.33 18.31 -47.89
N CYS A 56 -19.30 18.38 -48.73
CA CYS A 56 -19.25 17.66 -50.01
C CYS A 56 -17.83 17.15 -50.26
N ASN A 57 -17.71 15.84 -50.46
CA ASN A 57 -16.56 15.19 -51.11
C ASN A 57 -17.15 14.54 -52.37
N PRO A 58 -16.60 14.77 -53.58
CA PRO A 58 -16.07 13.62 -54.31
C PRO A 58 -14.93 13.88 -55.33
N CYS A 59 -14.10 12.84 -55.50
CA CYS A 59 -13.47 12.35 -56.75
C CYS A 59 -12.45 13.20 -57.56
N ASP A 60 -11.19 12.75 -57.50
CA ASP A 60 -10.49 12.00 -58.58
C ASP A 60 -10.34 12.61 -60.00
N VAL A 61 -9.09 12.96 -60.41
CA VAL A 61 -8.63 12.93 -61.82
C VAL A 61 -7.10 12.68 -61.98
N THR A 62 -6.73 11.43 -62.32
CA THR A 62 -5.67 10.96 -63.27
C THR A 62 -4.23 11.53 -63.36
N ALA A 63 -3.28 10.59 -63.26
CA ALA A 63 -2.15 10.28 -64.18
C ALA A 63 -0.88 11.16 -64.30
N ILE A 64 0.31 10.52 -64.18
CA ILE A 64 1.23 10.13 -65.28
C ILE A 64 2.43 9.33 -64.73
N ASP A 65 2.74 8.18 -65.37
CA ASP A 65 3.98 7.37 -65.29
C ASP A 65 4.69 7.46 -66.67
N PRO A 66 5.93 6.95 -66.91
CA PRO A 66 6.88 6.23 -66.02
C PRO A 66 8.34 6.77 -66.10
N ILE A 67 9.33 6.06 -65.51
CA ILE A 67 10.53 5.51 -66.22
C ILE A 67 11.30 4.53 -65.31
N ASP A 68 11.73 3.41 -65.89
CA ASP A 68 12.54 2.33 -65.29
C ASP A 68 14.04 2.69 -65.12
N LEU A 69 14.76 1.93 -64.28
CA LEU A 69 15.90 1.08 -64.71
C LEU A 69 16.67 0.43 -63.53
N ASP A 70 16.45 -0.88 -63.39
CA ASP A 70 17.44 -1.97 -63.31
C ASP A 70 18.48 -2.20 -62.16
N GLU A 71 18.49 -3.50 -61.82
CA GLU A 71 19.62 -4.40 -61.50
C GLU A 71 20.43 -4.33 -60.18
N ALA A 72 20.06 -5.27 -59.29
CA ALA A 72 20.89 -6.41 -58.86
C ALA A 72 22.34 -6.19 -58.38
N ASN A 73 22.62 -6.69 -57.16
CA ASN A 73 23.45 -7.90 -57.04
C ASN A 73 23.29 -8.65 -55.71
N SER A 74 23.69 -9.93 -55.74
CA SER A 74 23.51 -10.93 -54.67
C SER A 74 24.87 -11.49 -54.20
N LEU A 75 24.87 -12.41 -53.20
CA LEU A 75 26.01 -13.25 -52.76
C LEU A 75 27.12 -12.48 -52.00
N ALA A 76 28.03 -13.03 -51.17
CA ALA A 76 28.23 -14.31 -50.43
C ALA A 76 29.56 -14.13 -49.61
N SER A 77 29.97 -14.88 -48.57
CA SER A 77 29.45 -15.98 -47.72
C SER A 77 30.48 -16.26 -46.59
N ALA A 78 30.23 -17.29 -45.74
CA ALA A 78 31.22 -18.10 -45.01
C ALA A 78 31.84 -17.58 -43.69
N ASP A 79 31.29 -18.12 -42.58
CA ASP A 79 31.92 -19.10 -41.67
C ASP A 79 33.44 -19.09 -41.35
N LEU A 80 33.73 -19.26 -40.04
CA LEU A 80 34.74 -20.14 -39.40
C LEU A 80 34.72 -19.83 -37.87
N SER A 81 33.94 -20.49 -37.01
CA SER A 81 34.05 -21.87 -36.46
C SER A 81 35.10 -22.09 -35.35
N THR A 82 34.62 -22.53 -34.16
CA THR A 82 35.24 -23.51 -33.22
C THR A 82 36.57 -23.17 -32.50
N ALA A 83 36.92 -23.70 -31.31
CA ALA A 83 36.19 -24.37 -30.21
C ALA A 83 37.14 -24.60 -29.00
N ALA A 84 36.60 -24.79 -27.78
CA ALA A 84 37.10 -25.65 -26.68
C ALA A 84 36.17 -25.42 -25.44
N THR A 85 35.26 -26.31 -25.01
CA THR A 85 35.35 -27.69 -24.46
C THR A 85 36.17 -27.85 -23.17
N GLY A 86 35.51 -28.31 -22.10
CA GLY A 86 36.05 -28.44 -20.74
C GLY A 86 35.09 -29.18 -19.78
N SER A 87 34.72 -30.40 -20.14
CA SER A 87 33.85 -31.34 -19.38
C SER A 87 34.55 -31.98 -18.16
N PHE A 88 33.98 -32.77 -17.23
CA PHE A 88 32.67 -33.46 -17.07
C PHE A 88 32.50 -33.91 -15.57
N VAL A 89 31.53 -34.81 -15.29
CA VAL A 89 31.20 -35.55 -14.04
C VAL A 89 30.41 -34.73 -13.00
N GLN A 90 29.09 -34.85 -12.78
CA GLN A 90 28.06 -35.89 -13.00
C GLN A 90 28.13 -37.13 -12.08
N LEU A 91 27.19 -37.20 -11.13
CA LEU A 91 26.61 -38.44 -10.60
C LEU A 91 25.08 -38.32 -10.54
N CYS A 92 24.44 -39.37 -11.02
CA CYS A 92 22.98 -39.63 -11.13
C CYS A 92 22.35 -39.90 -9.74
N ALA A 93 21.05 -40.03 -9.53
CA ALA A 93 19.79 -39.62 -10.19
C ALA A 93 18.63 -40.05 -9.24
N PHE A 94 17.42 -39.54 -9.42
CA PHE A 94 16.21 -40.35 -9.66
C PHE A 94 14.99 -39.43 -9.84
N ASP A 95 14.25 -39.66 -10.91
CA ASP A 95 12.99 -39.00 -11.21
C ASP A 95 11.81 -39.76 -10.59
N GLU A 96 10.80 -39.03 -10.11
CA GLU A 96 9.43 -39.54 -10.00
C GLU A 96 8.50 -38.51 -10.64
N GLU A 97 8.00 -38.83 -11.84
CA GLU A 97 6.86 -38.16 -12.44
C GLU A 97 5.60 -38.51 -11.65
N VAL A 98 4.80 -37.50 -11.27
CA VAL A 98 3.47 -37.71 -10.68
C VAL A 98 2.46 -37.00 -11.55
N ASP A 99 1.77 -37.78 -12.38
CA ASP A 99 0.65 -37.32 -13.19
C ASP A 99 -0.51 -36.83 -12.33
N ALA A 100 -1.25 -35.85 -12.86
CA ALA A 100 -2.44 -35.31 -12.23
C ALA A 100 -3.63 -36.29 -12.34
N PRO A 101 -4.48 -36.43 -11.31
CA PRO A 101 -5.58 -37.38 -11.34
C PRO A 101 -6.73 -36.89 -12.23
N GLU A 102 -6.94 -37.56 -13.36
CA GLU A 102 -8.20 -37.49 -14.11
C GLU A 102 -9.30 -38.25 -13.33
N ALA A 103 -10.46 -37.61 -13.13
CA ALA A 103 -11.57 -38.21 -12.43
C ALA A 103 -12.40 -39.09 -13.36
N TYR A 104 -12.49 -40.39 -13.04
CA TYR A 104 -13.37 -41.36 -13.71
C TYR A 104 -14.41 -41.92 -12.73
N GLU A 105 -15.68 -41.94 -13.13
CA GLU A 105 -16.73 -42.72 -12.47
C GLU A 105 -16.68 -44.18 -12.98
N GLU A 106 -16.46 -45.14 -12.08
CA GLU A 106 -16.66 -46.57 -12.40
C GLU A 106 -18.14 -46.93 -12.31
N VAL A 107 -18.80 -47.07 -13.46
CA VAL A 107 -20.12 -47.72 -13.56
C VAL A 107 -19.92 -49.13 -14.09
N SER A 108 -20.13 -50.13 -13.22
CA SER A 108 -20.10 -51.55 -13.59
C SER A 108 -21.30 -51.91 -14.47
N THR A 109 -21.05 -52.20 -15.75
CA THR A 109 -22.01 -52.85 -16.64
C THR A 109 -21.51 -54.25 -17.03
N ASN A 110 -22.24 -55.27 -16.63
CA ASN A 110 -22.07 -56.60 -17.20
C ASN A 110 -22.58 -56.62 -18.64
N LEU A 111 -21.85 -57.30 -19.53
CA LEU A 111 -22.14 -57.61 -20.95
C LEU A 111 -21.74 -56.53 -22.00
N GLY A 112 -20.55 -56.72 -22.57
CA GLY A 112 -20.46 -57.08 -24.00
C GLY A 112 -20.16 -55.99 -25.04
N GLU A 113 -18.87 -55.88 -25.39
CA GLU A 113 -18.33 -55.43 -26.69
C GLU A 113 -18.40 -53.93 -27.06
N ALA A 114 -17.56 -53.54 -28.04
CA ALA A 114 -16.94 -52.22 -28.13
C ALA A 114 -16.92 -51.63 -29.55
N VAL A 115 -16.98 -50.29 -29.67
CA VAL A 115 -16.63 -49.54 -30.89
C VAL A 115 -15.93 -48.21 -30.55
N VAL A 116 -14.93 -47.86 -31.36
CA VAL A 116 -14.09 -46.65 -31.30
C VAL A 116 -14.84 -45.39 -31.80
N GLY A 117 -14.62 -44.23 -31.17
CA GLY A 117 -15.12 -42.93 -31.66
C GLY A 117 -14.27 -41.73 -31.21
N ARG A 118 -13.85 -40.89 -32.18
CA ARG A 118 -13.06 -39.66 -31.96
C ARG A 118 -13.97 -38.39 -31.90
N PRO A 119 -13.45 -37.20 -31.51
CA PRO A 119 -14.25 -36.16 -30.84
C PRO A 119 -14.96 -35.17 -31.78
N LEU A 120 -15.90 -34.40 -31.20
CA LEU A 120 -16.54 -33.24 -31.84
C LEU A 120 -16.31 -31.93 -31.06
N LYS A 121 -16.17 -30.84 -31.83
CA LYS A 121 -15.90 -29.48 -31.36
C LYS A 121 -17.18 -28.73 -30.92
N ARG A 122 -16.96 -27.59 -30.25
CA ARG A 122 -17.85 -26.41 -30.08
C ARG A 122 -19.07 -26.34 -31.01
N MET A 123 -20.23 -25.97 -30.45
CA MET A 123 -21.13 -24.87 -30.89
C MET A 123 -22.22 -24.66 -29.83
N SER A 124 -22.37 -23.49 -29.22
CA SER A 124 -23.34 -22.43 -29.55
C SER A 124 -24.81 -22.88 -29.72
N ASN A 125 -25.67 -22.58 -28.74
CA ASN A 125 -26.90 -21.78 -28.87
C ASN A 125 -27.87 -21.97 -27.68
N MET A 126 -28.58 -20.90 -27.32
CA MET A 126 -29.83 -20.94 -26.52
C MET A 126 -30.94 -21.67 -27.31
N PRO A 127 -31.95 -22.30 -26.68
CA PRO A 127 -33.16 -21.52 -26.32
C PRO A 127 -34.08 -22.03 -25.16
N ASN A 128 -34.65 -21.07 -24.42
CA ASN A 128 -36.07 -20.92 -24.01
C ASN A 128 -36.90 -21.92 -23.14
N LEU A 129 -37.61 -21.27 -22.18
CA LEU A 129 -39.02 -21.44 -21.70
C LEU A 129 -39.38 -22.31 -20.46
N LEU A 130 -39.86 -21.60 -19.41
CA LEU A 130 -41.06 -21.86 -18.55
C LEU A 130 -41.06 -23.06 -17.56
N ASN A 131 -41.68 -23.01 -16.36
CA ASN A 131 -42.26 -21.94 -15.50
C ASN A 131 -42.61 -22.53 -14.10
N HIS A 132 -42.62 -21.73 -13.02
CA HIS A 132 -43.73 -21.54 -12.04
C HIS A 132 -43.32 -21.20 -10.59
N GLY A 133 -44.04 -20.22 -9.99
CA GLY A 133 -44.00 -19.76 -8.58
C GLY A 133 -43.10 -18.52 -8.38
N GLY A 134 -43.56 -17.32 -8.01
CA GLY A 134 -44.60 -16.91 -7.05
C GLY A 134 -43.91 -16.63 -5.69
N GLU A 135 -43.92 -15.45 -5.06
CA GLU A 135 -44.85 -14.30 -5.11
C GLU A 135 -44.16 -12.91 -5.25
N ARG A 136 -44.80 -11.82 -4.78
CA ARG A 136 -44.77 -10.45 -5.32
C ARG A 136 -44.51 -9.37 -4.24
N ILE A 137 -43.64 -8.39 -4.50
CA ILE A 137 -43.56 -7.10 -3.77
C ILE A 137 -43.41 -5.94 -4.79
N GLU A 138 -43.92 -4.76 -4.43
CA GLU A 138 -44.34 -3.69 -5.35
C GLU A 138 -43.28 -2.61 -5.65
N THR A 139 -43.38 -1.99 -6.83
CA THR A 139 -42.66 -0.77 -7.22
C THR A 139 -43.59 0.45 -7.27
N PRO A 140 -43.19 1.64 -6.79
CA PRO A 140 -43.99 2.86 -6.88
C PRO A 140 -43.99 3.47 -8.29
N SER A 141 -45.11 4.07 -8.67
CA SER A 141 -45.38 4.61 -10.01
C SER A 141 -45.04 6.10 -10.16
N ALA A 142 -44.66 6.50 -11.38
CA ALA A 142 -44.42 7.89 -11.74
C ALA A 142 -45.72 8.64 -12.06
N HIS A 143 -45.82 9.91 -11.63
CA HIS A 143 -46.90 10.81 -12.05
C HIS A 143 -46.48 11.67 -13.26
N ARG A 144 -47.44 11.88 -14.17
CA ARG A 144 -47.36 12.76 -15.35
C ARG A 144 -48.18 14.03 -15.08
N LEU A 145 -47.71 15.18 -15.56
CA LEU A 145 -48.48 16.44 -15.59
C LEU A 145 -48.51 17.00 -17.02
N GLU A 146 -49.63 17.64 -17.36
CA GLU A 146 -49.97 18.21 -18.67
C GLU A 146 -49.67 19.75 -18.72
N PRO A 147 -49.63 20.39 -19.91
CA PRO A 147 -49.09 21.75 -20.08
C PRO A 147 -50.13 22.87 -20.31
N GLU A 148 -49.88 24.10 -19.83
CA GLU A 148 -50.61 25.31 -20.25
C GLU A 148 -49.74 26.60 -20.42
N ALA A 149 -49.95 27.24 -21.56
CA ALA A 149 -49.88 28.67 -21.96
C ALA A 149 -48.91 29.72 -21.33
N ILE A 150 -47.89 30.09 -22.13
CA ILE A 150 -47.43 31.43 -22.56
C ILE A 150 -47.74 32.71 -21.73
N GLY A 151 -46.68 33.47 -21.39
CA GLY A 151 -46.72 34.91 -21.14
C GLY A 151 -45.32 35.58 -21.08
N GLU A 152 -45.07 36.60 -21.91
CA GLU A 152 -43.89 37.48 -21.91
C GLU A 152 -44.28 38.92 -21.45
N PRO A 153 -43.35 39.85 -21.18
CA PRO A 153 -42.02 39.70 -20.57
C PRO A 153 -41.75 40.76 -19.46
N THR A 154 -40.91 40.47 -18.47
CA THR A 154 -40.34 41.51 -17.57
C THR A 154 -38.90 41.22 -17.15
N ASN A 155 -38.03 42.23 -17.25
CA ASN A 155 -36.64 42.21 -16.80
C ASN A 155 -36.53 41.98 -15.29
N LEU A 156 -35.76 40.97 -14.87
CA LEU A 156 -35.08 40.89 -13.57
C LEU A 156 -33.73 40.16 -13.75
N GLY A 157 -32.74 40.49 -12.91
CA GLY A 157 -31.32 40.15 -13.10
C GLY A 157 -30.91 38.72 -12.73
N PRO A 158 -29.60 38.40 -12.77
CA PRO A 158 -29.08 37.04 -12.62
C PRO A 158 -28.98 36.58 -11.16
N GLU A 159 -30.13 36.32 -10.53
CA GLU A 159 -30.22 35.66 -9.22
C GLU A 159 -31.20 34.47 -9.26
N PHE A 160 -30.90 33.43 -10.06
CA PHE A 160 -31.60 32.13 -9.95
C PHE A 160 -30.81 30.92 -10.49
N PHE A 161 -29.60 30.68 -9.98
CA PHE A 161 -28.92 29.37 -10.07
C PHE A 161 -28.07 29.10 -8.80
N GLN A 162 -28.76 28.94 -7.65
CA GLN A 162 -28.15 28.42 -6.42
C GLN A 162 -29.05 27.38 -5.75
N SER A 163 -29.06 26.18 -6.33
CA SER A 163 -29.43 24.94 -5.64
C SER A 163 -28.77 23.77 -6.40
N GLU A 164 -28.07 22.88 -5.67
CA GLU A 164 -27.35 21.71 -6.18
C GLU A 164 -25.97 21.96 -6.86
N LEU A 165 -25.11 22.74 -6.21
CA LEU A 165 -23.66 22.57 -6.31
C LEU A 165 -23.04 22.50 -4.91
N GLY A 166 -22.22 21.48 -4.66
CA GLY A 166 -21.31 21.47 -3.52
C GLY A 166 -20.09 22.31 -3.83
N GLU A 167 -19.97 23.49 -3.22
CA GLU A 167 -18.86 24.41 -3.45
C GLU A 167 -17.51 23.83 -2.97
N GLY A 168 -16.44 24.08 -3.72
CA GLY A 168 -15.12 24.30 -3.13
C GLY A 168 -14.20 23.10 -2.86
N GLU A 169 -14.26 22.01 -3.65
CA GLU A 169 -13.19 20.99 -3.65
C GLU A 169 -12.49 20.98 -5.01
N VAL A 170 -11.22 21.39 -5.03
CA VAL A 170 -10.35 21.55 -6.21
C VAL A 170 -9.17 20.60 -6.04
N LEU A 171 -8.72 19.94 -7.11
CA LEU A 171 -7.45 19.22 -7.12
C LEU A 171 -6.38 20.03 -6.37
N TYR A 172 -5.69 19.46 -5.38
CA TYR A 172 -4.44 20.07 -4.93
C TYR A 172 -3.45 20.10 -6.11
N MET A 173 -3.45 21.26 -6.74
CA MET A 173 -2.44 21.79 -7.61
C MET A 173 -1.38 22.45 -6.73
N PRO A 174 -0.08 22.29 -7.02
CA PRO A 174 0.97 22.99 -6.28
C PRO A 174 0.81 24.51 -6.45
N GLY A 175 0.21 25.18 -5.46
CA GLY A 175 -0.06 26.63 -5.51
C GLY A 175 1.19 27.48 -5.25
N MET A 176 1.32 28.58 -5.99
CA MET A 176 2.43 29.55 -5.85
C MET A 176 2.14 30.59 -4.75
N PRO A 177 3.07 30.89 -3.82
CA PRO A 177 2.78 31.73 -2.66
C PRO A 177 3.02 33.24 -2.86
N GLY A 178 1.95 34.05 -2.80
CA GLY A 178 2.00 35.49 -2.44
C GLY A 178 1.93 36.51 -3.59
N MET A 179 0.76 37.14 -3.77
CA MET A 179 0.47 38.01 -4.91
C MET A 179 0.78 39.51 -4.69
N VAL A 180 1.57 40.11 -5.59
CA VAL A 180 1.36 41.47 -6.18
C VAL A 180 1.92 41.45 -7.60
N GLU A 181 1.19 42.02 -8.56
CA GLU A 181 1.50 42.04 -9.99
C GLU A 181 2.82 42.77 -10.34
N GLN A 182 3.60 42.20 -11.26
CA GLN A 182 4.76 42.83 -11.88
C GLN A 182 4.79 42.48 -13.38
N SER A 183 5.16 43.45 -14.22
CA SER A 183 5.28 43.27 -15.66
C SER A 183 6.59 42.57 -16.04
N VAL A 184 6.48 41.68 -17.04
CA VAL A 184 7.59 40.99 -17.71
C VAL A 184 7.59 41.47 -19.17
N PRO A 185 8.75 41.59 -19.85
CA PRO A 185 8.75 41.85 -21.29
C PRO A 185 8.02 40.74 -22.04
N GLU A 186 6.85 41.06 -22.59
CA GLU A 186 6.11 40.22 -23.54
C GLU A 186 7.02 39.93 -24.74
N THR A 187 7.41 38.66 -24.89
CA THR A 187 7.98 38.17 -26.14
C THR A 187 6.89 37.40 -26.85
N GLU A 188 6.56 37.80 -28.07
CA GLU A 188 5.45 37.27 -28.87
C GLU A 188 5.45 35.73 -28.95
N SER A 189 6.65 35.13 -28.93
CA SER A 189 6.86 33.67 -28.88
C SER A 189 6.31 32.99 -27.62
N ALA A 190 6.41 33.60 -26.44
CA ALA A 190 5.89 33.03 -25.20
C ALA A 190 4.35 32.98 -25.21
N ASP A 191 3.68 34.06 -25.62
CA ASP A 191 2.21 34.10 -25.67
C ASP A 191 1.63 33.19 -26.77
N ILE A 192 2.42 32.84 -27.78
CA ILE A 192 2.09 31.77 -28.74
C ILE A 192 2.15 30.40 -28.04
N GLN A 193 3.23 30.10 -27.30
CA GLN A 193 3.37 28.82 -26.58
C GLN A 193 2.27 28.60 -25.54
N LEU A 194 1.87 29.64 -24.79
CA LEU A 194 0.76 29.55 -23.84
C LEU A 194 -0.56 29.25 -24.56
N ARG A 195 -0.90 29.99 -25.62
CA ARG A 195 -2.14 29.75 -26.39
C ARG A 195 -2.17 28.38 -27.07
N GLN A 196 -1.01 27.88 -27.52
CA GLN A 196 -0.88 26.51 -28.02
C GLN A 196 -1.15 25.48 -26.91
N ALA A 197 -0.54 25.64 -25.74
CA ALA A 197 -0.76 24.76 -24.59
C ALA A 197 -2.24 24.70 -24.18
N GLU A 198 -2.92 25.85 -24.16
CA GLU A 198 -4.35 25.92 -23.84
C GLU A 198 -5.25 25.30 -24.92
N SER A 199 -4.93 25.51 -26.20
CA SER A 199 -5.66 24.88 -27.32
C SER A 199 -5.55 23.36 -27.28
N TYR A 200 -4.33 22.81 -27.16
CA TYR A 200 -4.10 21.37 -27.04
C TYR A 200 -4.80 20.80 -25.79
N TYR A 201 -4.74 21.51 -24.66
CA TYR A 201 -5.42 21.08 -23.44
C TYR A 201 -6.95 21.05 -23.58
N ALA A 202 -7.55 22.07 -24.22
CA ALA A 202 -8.98 22.11 -24.49
C ALA A 202 -9.43 20.95 -25.41
N MET A 203 -8.65 20.66 -26.45
CA MET A 203 -8.88 19.51 -27.33
C MET A 203 -8.74 18.18 -26.57
N ALA A 204 -7.69 18.04 -25.74
CA ALA A 204 -7.45 16.85 -24.93
C ALA A 204 -8.62 16.55 -23.98
N VAL A 205 -9.10 17.56 -23.25
CA VAL A 205 -10.25 17.43 -22.33
C VAL A 205 -11.52 16.98 -23.06
N ASP A 206 -11.74 17.47 -24.29
CA ASP A 206 -12.91 17.07 -25.08
C ASP A 206 -12.78 15.68 -25.71
N ALA A 207 -11.58 15.22 -26.07
CA ALA A 207 -11.32 13.84 -26.49
C ALA A 207 -11.43 12.86 -25.31
N ASP A 208 -10.88 13.22 -24.16
CA ASP A 208 -10.91 12.45 -22.89
C ASP A 208 -12.36 12.23 -22.41
N ARG A 209 -13.21 13.25 -22.49
CA ARG A 209 -14.66 13.14 -22.24
C ARG A 209 -15.39 12.15 -23.18
N GLN A 210 -14.84 11.92 -24.37
CA GLN A 210 -15.36 10.95 -25.34
C GLN A 210 -14.69 9.57 -25.20
N VAL A 211 -13.78 9.41 -24.24
CA VAL A 211 -12.95 8.21 -24.03
C VAL A 211 -12.12 7.86 -25.28
N ASP A 212 -11.65 8.90 -25.99
CA ASP A 212 -10.76 8.77 -27.15
C ASP A 212 -9.29 8.78 -26.69
N GLU A 213 -8.55 7.73 -27.07
CA GLU A 213 -7.13 7.55 -26.76
C GLU A 213 -6.24 8.62 -27.40
N SER A 214 -6.73 9.30 -28.45
CA SER A 214 -6.06 10.47 -29.05
C SER A 214 -5.79 11.60 -28.02
N ALA A 215 -6.58 11.65 -26.94
CA ALA A 215 -6.39 12.57 -25.83
C ALA A 215 -4.99 12.50 -25.21
N MET A 216 -4.34 11.32 -25.19
CA MET A 216 -2.97 11.17 -24.67
C MET A 216 -1.97 12.05 -25.44
N ASN A 217 -2.03 12.04 -26.77
CA ASN A 217 -1.14 12.86 -27.60
C ASN A 217 -1.41 14.35 -27.36
N MET A 218 -2.67 14.75 -27.26
CA MET A 218 -3.05 16.14 -27.02
C MET A 218 -2.62 16.64 -25.62
N TYR A 219 -2.72 15.80 -24.58
CA TYR A 219 -2.17 16.12 -23.26
C TYR A 219 -0.63 16.21 -23.28
N LEU A 220 0.05 15.33 -24.01
CA LEU A 220 1.50 15.39 -24.18
C LEU A 220 1.94 16.71 -24.86
N ASP A 221 1.33 17.07 -25.98
CA ASP A 221 1.64 18.30 -26.70
C ASP A 221 1.31 19.55 -25.85
N ALA A 222 0.21 19.53 -25.09
CA ALA A 222 -0.12 20.57 -24.11
C ALA A 222 0.93 20.70 -22.99
N ALA A 223 1.43 19.58 -22.45
CA ALA A 223 2.49 19.59 -21.43
C ALA A 223 3.81 20.14 -22.00
N ILE A 224 4.18 19.75 -23.22
CA ILE A 224 5.39 20.22 -23.90
C ILE A 224 5.32 21.74 -24.15
N ALA A 225 4.20 22.25 -24.67
CA ALA A 225 4.02 23.68 -24.90
C ALA A 225 4.03 24.49 -23.58
N ALA A 226 3.35 24.01 -22.54
CA ALA A 226 3.36 24.64 -21.23
C ALA A 226 4.75 24.65 -20.57
N TYR A 227 5.53 23.57 -20.73
CA TYR A 227 6.91 23.50 -20.23
C TYR A 227 7.82 24.52 -20.93
N ARG A 228 7.72 24.65 -22.26
CA ARG A 228 8.48 25.66 -23.03
C ARG A 228 8.17 27.08 -22.56
N TYR A 229 6.89 27.38 -22.30
CA TYR A 229 6.49 28.65 -21.70
C TYR A 229 7.18 28.86 -20.34
N MET A 230 7.19 27.85 -19.47
CA MET A 230 7.86 27.92 -18.16
C MET A 230 9.39 27.92 -18.24
N GLN A 231 10.00 27.63 -19.38
CA GLN A 231 11.42 27.90 -19.60
C GLN A 231 11.64 29.38 -19.98
N ALA A 232 10.84 29.92 -20.90
CA ALA A 232 10.93 31.32 -21.33
C ALA A 232 10.53 32.32 -20.22
N VAL A 233 9.46 32.03 -19.49
CA VAL A 233 8.90 32.83 -18.40
C VAL A 233 8.86 31.99 -17.12
N PRO A 234 10.02 31.75 -16.49
CA PRO A 234 10.13 30.81 -15.38
C PRO A 234 9.35 31.26 -14.14
N PRO A 235 8.76 30.32 -13.38
CA PRO A 235 8.05 30.61 -12.15
C PRO A 235 8.94 31.35 -11.14
N GLN A 236 8.38 32.39 -10.54
CA GLN A 236 9.01 33.23 -9.51
C GLN A 236 8.06 33.36 -8.32
N PRO A 237 8.50 33.81 -7.13
CA PRO A 237 7.60 34.02 -5.99
C PRO A 237 6.40 34.94 -6.29
N LYS A 238 6.50 35.77 -7.33
CA LYS A 238 5.39 36.53 -7.92
C LYS A 238 5.24 36.14 -9.39
N THR A 239 4.38 35.17 -9.70
CA THR A 239 4.08 34.74 -11.07
C THR A 239 3.09 35.67 -11.75
N THR A 240 3.17 35.76 -13.08
CA THR A 240 2.08 36.31 -13.91
C THR A 240 0.92 35.31 -13.97
N LYS A 241 -0.27 35.77 -14.36
CA LYS A 241 -1.42 34.90 -14.65
C LYS A 241 -1.08 33.86 -15.74
N GLY A 242 -0.26 34.24 -16.72
CA GLY A 242 0.22 33.34 -17.78
C GLY A 242 1.10 32.21 -17.25
N THR A 243 2.05 32.51 -16.36
CA THR A 243 2.88 31.46 -15.72
C THR A 243 2.08 30.57 -14.78
N GLU A 244 1.15 31.13 -14.01
CA GLU A 244 0.21 30.33 -13.20
C GLU A 244 -0.62 29.40 -14.09
N ARG A 245 -1.09 29.90 -15.25
CA ARG A 245 -1.88 29.12 -16.19
C ARG A 245 -1.08 28.01 -16.89
N ALA A 246 0.13 28.31 -17.38
CA ALA A 246 1.04 27.32 -17.94
C ALA A 246 1.36 26.22 -16.91
N TRP A 247 1.67 26.62 -15.67
CA TRP A 247 1.89 25.71 -14.55
C TRP A 247 0.67 24.81 -14.30
N GLN A 248 -0.55 25.35 -14.37
CA GLN A 248 -1.76 24.54 -14.23
C GLN A 248 -1.93 23.53 -15.38
N VAL A 249 -1.79 23.97 -16.64
CA VAL A 249 -1.91 23.09 -17.82
C VAL A 249 -0.86 21.98 -17.78
N TYR A 250 0.40 22.31 -17.50
CA TYR A 250 1.50 21.33 -17.40
C TYR A 250 1.20 20.19 -16.43
N HIS A 251 0.86 20.53 -15.19
CA HIS A 251 0.58 19.52 -14.15
C HIS A 251 -0.67 18.70 -14.47
N SER A 252 -1.75 19.33 -14.94
CA SER A 252 -2.97 18.59 -15.28
C SER A 252 -2.80 17.69 -16.50
N SER A 253 -2.00 18.10 -17.48
CA SER A 253 -1.72 17.29 -18.67
C SER A 253 -0.93 16.02 -18.31
N ILE A 254 0.15 16.12 -17.53
CA ILE A 254 0.91 14.96 -17.09
C ILE A 254 0.03 14.00 -16.27
N ALA A 255 -0.79 14.55 -15.38
CA ALA A 255 -1.74 13.78 -14.57
C ALA A 255 -2.72 12.97 -15.42
N ARG A 256 -3.35 13.58 -16.45
CA ARG A 256 -4.30 12.89 -17.33
C ARG A 256 -3.62 11.94 -18.31
N LEU A 257 -2.50 12.34 -18.92
CA LEU A 257 -1.67 11.47 -19.77
C LEU A 257 -1.32 10.15 -19.05
N MET A 258 -0.77 10.26 -17.84
CA MET A 258 -0.36 9.09 -17.06
C MET A 258 -1.54 8.23 -16.60
N PHE A 259 -2.67 8.85 -16.24
CA PHE A 259 -3.91 8.14 -15.90
C PHE A 259 -4.45 7.32 -17.08
N ILE A 260 -4.54 7.93 -18.28
CA ILE A 260 -5.06 7.25 -19.47
C ILE A 260 -4.08 6.14 -19.92
N ALA A 261 -2.77 6.41 -19.90
CA ALA A 261 -1.75 5.44 -20.26
C ALA A 261 -1.75 4.19 -19.34
N ASP A 262 -1.94 4.34 -18.03
CA ASP A 262 -2.13 3.23 -17.09
C ASP A 262 -3.42 2.44 -17.40
N LYS A 263 -4.53 3.13 -17.67
CA LYS A 263 -5.85 2.50 -17.89
C LYS A 263 -5.98 1.79 -19.23
N SER A 264 -5.37 2.30 -20.30
CA SER A 264 -5.33 1.67 -21.62
C SER A 264 -4.14 0.71 -21.81
N GLY A 265 -3.21 0.62 -20.85
CA GLY A 265 -2.09 -0.33 -20.92
C GLY A 265 -0.93 0.09 -21.83
N TYR A 266 -0.77 1.40 -22.08
CA TYR A 266 0.31 1.97 -22.92
C TYR A 266 1.63 2.21 -22.18
N ILE A 267 1.71 1.86 -20.88
CA ILE A 267 2.93 1.96 -20.07
C ILE A 267 3.74 0.66 -20.18
N ASP A 268 4.92 0.76 -20.80
CA ASP A 268 5.99 -0.23 -20.66
C ASP A 268 6.99 0.29 -19.63
N LYS A 269 7.00 -0.26 -18.41
CA LYS A 269 7.84 0.23 -17.31
C LYS A 269 9.35 0.24 -17.61
N LYS A 270 9.84 -0.45 -18.66
CA LYS A 270 11.27 -0.43 -19.05
C LYS A 270 11.59 0.59 -20.15
N VAL A 271 10.57 1.15 -20.79
CA VAL A 271 10.72 2.13 -21.89
C VAL A 271 10.04 3.43 -21.50
N GLY A 272 8.73 3.39 -21.24
CA GLY A 272 7.91 4.53 -20.83
C GLY A 272 6.50 4.42 -21.40
N ILE A 273 5.93 5.54 -21.84
CA ILE A 273 4.60 5.56 -22.49
C ILE A 273 4.79 5.47 -24.01
N ARG A 274 4.14 4.50 -24.66
CA ARG A 274 4.04 4.42 -26.13
C ARG A 274 2.70 5.01 -26.58
N LEU A 275 2.70 6.21 -27.16
CA LEU A 275 1.49 6.87 -27.67
C LEU A 275 1.30 6.54 -29.15
N PRO A 276 0.18 5.96 -29.58
CA PRO A 276 -0.07 5.66 -30.99
C PRO A 276 -0.23 6.94 -31.80
N VAL A 277 0.39 6.98 -32.98
CA VAL A 277 0.24 8.04 -33.98
C VAL A 277 0.13 7.44 -35.39
N ASN A 278 -0.21 8.26 -36.40
CA ASN A 278 -0.29 7.78 -37.77
C ASN A 278 1.09 7.28 -38.25
N GLY A 279 1.22 5.97 -38.51
CA GLY A 279 2.47 5.36 -38.96
C GLY A 279 3.49 5.01 -37.86
N GLY A 280 3.12 5.05 -36.57
CA GLY A 280 4.07 4.62 -35.53
C GLY A 280 3.71 4.98 -34.10
N TYR A 281 4.73 5.23 -33.28
CA TYR A 281 4.58 5.61 -31.88
C TYR A 281 5.45 6.83 -31.52
N LYS A 282 4.86 7.78 -30.80
CA LYS A 282 5.61 8.74 -29.98
C LYS A 282 5.94 8.05 -28.64
N ILE A 283 7.19 8.15 -28.20
CA ILE A 283 7.68 7.57 -26.95
C ILE A 283 7.97 8.69 -25.96
N VAL A 284 7.41 8.57 -24.76
CA VAL A 284 7.82 9.35 -23.58
C VAL A 284 8.62 8.41 -22.69
N GLU A 285 9.95 8.53 -22.71
CA GLU A 285 10.85 7.61 -21.99
C GLU A 285 10.78 7.81 -20.47
N PHE A 286 10.92 6.75 -19.68
CA PHE A 286 10.96 6.83 -18.21
C PHE A 286 12.39 6.88 -17.68
N GLU A 287 12.71 7.91 -16.89
CA GLU A 287 13.98 8.03 -16.17
C GLU A 287 13.75 7.92 -14.66
N TYR A 288 14.33 6.90 -14.02
CA TYR A 288 14.10 6.63 -12.59
C TYR A 288 15.18 7.29 -11.72
N VAL A 289 14.82 8.38 -11.04
CA VAL A 289 15.75 9.25 -10.30
C VAL A 289 15.67 9.02 -8.79
N ASN A 290 16.82 8.79 -8.15
CA ASN A 290 17.01 8.60 -6.70
C ASN A 290 16.27 7.42 -6.04
N PHE A 291 15.69 6.51 -6.83
CA PHE A 291 15.12 5.25 -6.35
C PHE A 291 16.20 4.21 -6.03
N GLN A 292 15.92 3.35 -5.04
CA GLN A 292 16.63 2.07 -4.82
C GLN A 292 15.92 0.88 -5.48
N ARG A 293 14.79 1.17 -6.13
CA ARG A 293 13.96 0.23 -6.86
C ARG A 293 14.41 0.18 -8.32
N THR A 294 14.25 -0.96 -8.97
CA THR A 294 14.36 -1.06 -10.42
C THR A 294 13.02 -0.71 -11.07
N ALA A 295 13.05 -0.43 -12.39
CA ALA A 295 11.85 -0.29 -13.22
C ALA A 295 10.80 -1.40 -12.98
N ASP A 296 11.26 -2.63 -12.72
CA ASP A 296 10.38 -3.77 -12.49
C ASP A 296 9.50 -3.67 -11.24
N ASP A 297 9.76 -2.77 -10.29
CA ASP A 297 8.93 -2.54 -9.08
C ASP A 297 7.76 -1.54 -9.30
N PHE A 298 7.62 -0.97 -10.49
CA PHE A 298 6.59 0.02 -10.80
C PHE A 298 5.44 -0.63 -11.59
N ASP A 299 4.52 -1.29 -10.89
CA ASP A 299 3.53 -2.19 -11.52
C ASP A 299 2.17 -1.53 -11.82
N ARG A 300 1.67 -0.63 -10.96
CA ARG A 300 0.40 0.12 -11.18
C ARG A 300 0.50 1.56 -10.68
N TRP A 301 -0.27 2.47 -11.27
CA TRP A 301 -0.12 3.90 -11.03
C TRP A 301 -1.43 4.57 -10.58
N HIS A 302 -1.33 5.42 -9.56
CA HIS A 302 -2.44 6.23 -9.04
C HIS A 302 -2.02 7.69 -8.91
N ILE A 303 -2.68 8.57 -9.64
CA ILE A 303 -2.46 10.02 -9.52
C ILE A 303 -3.00 10.50 -8.16
N VAL A 304 -2.24 11.37 -7.48
CA VAL A 304 -2.64 11.91 -6.18
C VAL A 304 -3.65 13.05 -6.36
N GLY A 305 -4.94 12.69 -6.33
CA GLY A 305 -6.04 13.63 -6.11
C GLY A 305 -6.17 14.06 -4.65
N ASP A 306 -7.35 14.52 -4.27
CA ASP A 306 -7.65 14.84 -2.88
C ASP A 306 -8.05 13.59 -2.09
N TYR A 307 -7.52 13.50 -0.88
CA TYR A 307 -7.86 12.46 0.09
C TYR A 307 -8.09 13.05 1.48
N GLN A 308 -8.94 12.40 2.27
CA GLN A 308 -9.11 12.67 3.70
C GLN A 308 -8.87 11.38 4.49
N SER A 309 -8.10 11.45 5.58
CA SER A 309 -7.87 10.31 6.47
C SER A 309 -7.93 10.77 7.91
N LYS A 310 -8.78 10.11 8.71
CA LYS A 310 -8.85 10.30 10.17
C LYS A 310 -7.79 9.51 10.95
N TYR A 311 -6.88 8.83 10.25
CA TYR A 311 -5.85 7.95 10.83
C TYR A 311 -4.43 8.48 10.65
N LEU A 312 -4.27 9.55 9.87
CA LEU A 312 -2.99 10.24 9.64
C LEU A 312 -3.09 11.59 10.34
N LEU A 313 -2.13 11.88 11.23
CA LEU A 313 -2.16 13.09 12.07
C LEU A 313 -1.88 14.35 11.26
N THR A 314 -1.00 14.23 10.26
CA THR A 314 -0.56 15.33 9.41
C THR A 314 -0.55 14.87 7.95
N LYS A 315 -0.60 15.85 7.03
CA LYS A 315 -0.37 15.64 5.61
C LYS A 315 0.96 16.30 5.23
N HIS A 316 1.93 15.51 4.83
CA HIS A 316 3.24 15.95 4.38
C HIS A 316 3.22 16.11 2.87
N ARG A 317 2.75 17.28 2.44
CA ARG A 317 2.63 17.67 1.03
C ARG A 317 3.25 19.05 0.82
N SER A 318 4.07 19.20 -0.22
CA SER A 318 4.66 20.48 -0.62
C SER A 318 4.37 20.80 -2.07
N PRO A 319 4.08 22.07 -2.42
CA PRO A 319 4.01 22.50 -3.80
C PRO A 319 5.40 22.49 -4.44
N GLY A 320 5.45 22.30 -5.76
CA GLY A 320 6.67 22.25 -6.54
C GLY A 320 6.39 21.78 -7.97
N LEU A 321 7.44 21.58 -8.76
CA LEU A 321 7.36 21.07 -10.12
C LEU A 321 7.11 19.55 -10.13
N GLY A 322 6.22 19.08 -11.01
CA GLY A 322 5.91 17.67 -11.23
C GLY A 322 4.61 17.20 -10.58
N VAL A 323 4.13 16.04 -11.01
CA VAL A 323 2.87 15.44 -10.54
C VAL A 323 3.16 14.36 -9.49
N PRO A 324 2.71 14.52 -8.23
CA PRO A 324 2.76 13.45 -7.23
C PRO A 324 1.85 12.28 -7.59
N MET A 325 2.38 11.07 -7.43
CA MET A 325 1.73 9.80 -7.74
C MET A 325 2.02 8.78 -6.62
N VAL A 326 1.10 7.84 -6.44
CA VAL A 326 1.36 6.59 -5.71
C VAL A 326 1.57 5.50 -6.75
N CYS A 327 2.74 4.86 -6.74
CA CYS A 327 2.97 3.65 -7.51
C CYS A 327 2.79 2.43 -6.59
N ILE A 328 2.19 1.37 -7.10
CA ILE A 328 2.02 0.09 -6.41
C ILE A 328 3.02 -0.88 -7.00
N ARG A 329 3.82 -1.48 -6.11
CA ARG A 329 4.64 -2.66 -6.38
C ARG A 329 3.84 -3.90 -6.01
N GLU A 330 3.80 -4.89 -6.88
CA GLU A 330 3.22 -6.20 -6.59
C GLU A 330 4.30 -7.22 -6.17
N GLN A 331 3.90 -8.23 -5.37
CA GLN A 331 4.83 -9.27 -4.91
C GLN A 331 5.14 -10.27 -6.03
N LYS A 332 6.42 -10.36 -6.42
CA LYS A 332 6.94 -11.34 -7.38
C LYS A 332 7.28 -12.64 -6.62
N LYS A 333 7.44 -13.75 -7.35
CA LYS A 333 7.77 -15.06 -6.74
C LYS A 333 9.05 -15.09 -5.90
N ALA A 334 10.00 -14.18 -6.14
CA ALA A 334 11.23 -14.03 -5.36
C ALA A 334 11.09 -13.10 -4.14
N ASP A 335 9.99 -12.35 -4.02
CA ASP A 335 9.78 -11.27 -3.05
C ASP A 335 9.23 -11.74 -1.71
N LYS A 336 9.89 -12.77 -1.15
CA LYS A 336 9.58 -13.39 0.14
C LYS A 336 9.32 -12.41 1.29
N TRP A 337 10.02 -11.26 1.31
CA TRP A 337 9.99 -10.28 2.40
C TRP A 337 9.10 -9.06 2.14
N TYR A 338 8.40 -9.00 1.01
CA TYR A 338 7.45 -7.92 0.72
C TYR A 338 6.02 -8.43 0.88
N PRO A 339 5.07 -7.60 1.36
CA PRO A 339 3.66 -7.92 1.28
C PRO A 339 3.17 -7.88 -0.17
N LYS A 340 2.00 -8.47 -0.43
CA LYS A 340 1.39 -8.59 -1.77
C LYS A 340 1.36 -7.29 -2.59
N GLN A 341 1.13 -6.16 -1.92
CA GLN A 341 1.10 -4.84 -2.54
C GLN A 341 1.82 -3.83 -1.62
N VAL A 342 2.75 -3.07 -2.19
CA VAL A 342 3.47 -1.99 -1.50
C VAL A 342 3.24 -0.68 -2.25
N PRO A 343 2.42 0.25 -1.70
CA PRO A 343 2.32 1.60 -2.24
C PRO A 343 3.55 2.43 -1.85
N PHE A 344 4.09 3.21 -2.78
CA PHE A 344 5.17 4.16 -2.54
C PHE A 344 5.00 5.44 -3.37
N SER A 345 5.61 6.54 -2.90
CA SER A 345 5.46 7.86 -3.51
C SER A 345 6.41 8.05 -4.69
N VAL A 346 5.92 8.64 -5.77
CA VAL A 346 6.68 9.03 -6.97
C VAL A 346 6.29 10.45 -7.36
N THR A 347 7.19 11.24 -7.95
CA THR A 347 6.82 12.51 -8.61
C THR A 347 7.36 12.54 -10.03
N GLY A 348 6.47 12.73 -11.00
CA GLY A 348 6.81 12.75 -12.43
C GLY A 348 6.99 14.17 -12.97
N ILE A 349 8.11 14.45 -13.62
CA ILE A 349 8.39 15.69 -14.35
C ILE A 349 8.60 15.36 -15.83
N LEU A 350 7.80 15.95 -16.71
CA LEU A 350 7.96 15.77 -18.16
C LEU A 350 8.91 16.82 -18.73
N ARG A 351 9.98 16.36 -19.37
CA ARG A 351 10.99 17.14 -20.09
C ARG A 351 10.83 16.89 -21.60
N PRO A 352 10.52 17.90 -22.43
CA PRO A 352 10.58 17.75 -23.88
C PRO A 352 12.01 17.49 -24.35
N GLU A 353 12.18 16.69 -25.41
CA GLU A 353 13.50 16.59 -26.05
C GLU A 353 13.88 17.86 -26.80
N ALA A 354 15.18 18.17 -26.79
CA ALA A 354 15.69 19.51 -27.12
C ALA A 354 15.52 19.91 -28.60
N GLU A 355 15.44 18.94 -29.50
CA GLU A 355 15.37 19.15 -30.97
C GLU A 355 13.95 19.05 -31.55
N MET A 356 12.93 18.75 -30.73
CA MET A 356 11.56 18.61 -31.22
C MET A 356 10.93 19.97 -31.53
N ASN A 357 10.53 20.20 -32.78
CA ASN A 357 9.50 21.19 -33.08
C ASN A 357 8.14 20.73 -32.51
N LEU A 358 7.28 21.68 -32.14
CA LEU A 358 5.89 21.37 -31.77
C LEU A 358 5.16 20.75 -32.97
N TYR A 359 4.16 19.90 -32.69
CA TYR A 359 3.40 19.10 -33.64
C TYR A 359 3.17 19.78 -35.00
N ASP A 360 3.82 19.26 -36.04
CA ASP A 360 3.59 19.63 -37.43
C ASP A 360 2.85 18.51 -38.15
N ALA A 361 1.54 18.71 -38.36
CA ALA A 361 0.67 17.78 -39.06
C ALA A 361 1.14 17.49 -40.50
N THR A 362 1.96 18.36 -41.10
CA THR A 362 2.50 18.16 -42.46
C THR A 362 3.64 17.16 -42.51
N LEU A 363 4.35 16.92 -41.39
CA LEU A 363 5.38 15.87 -41.30
C LEU A 363 4.77 14.47 -41.14
N GLU A 364 3.76 14.29 -40.28
CA GLU A 364 3.06 12.99 -40.17
C GLU A 364 2.41 12.59 -41.51
N ALA A 365 1.84 13.55 -42.24
CA ALA A 365 1.25 13.32 -43.57
C ALA A 365 2.28 12.94 -44.65
N GLN A 366 3.59 13.10 -44.40
CA GLN A 366 4.67 12.74 -45.32
C GLN A 366 5.31 11.38 -45.00
N ILE A 367 4.97 10.73 -43.88
CA ILE A 367 5.49 9.40 -43.55
C ILE A 367 4.88 8.37 -44.53
N PRO A 368 5.68 7.64 -45.33
CA PRO A 368 5.13 6.69 -46.29
C PRO A 368 4.39 5.54 -45.59
N GLY A 369 3.16 5.27 -46.02
CA GLY A 369 2.32 4.21 -45.45
C GLY A 369 3.03 2.85 -45.43
N GLY A 370 3.19 2.27 -44.24
CA GLY A 370 3.94 1.03 -44.00
C GLY A 370 5.32 1.22 -43.36
N THR A 371 5.80 2.47 -43.24
CA THR A 371 7.01 2.79 -42.46
C THR A 371 6.64 2.89 -40.98
N HIS A 372 7.20 2.04 -40.12
CA HIS A 372 6.99 2.11 -38.67
C HIS A 372 8.06 3.00 -38.03
N VAL A 373 7.67 4.18 -37.54
CA VAL A 373 8.59 5.13 -36.88
C VAL A 373 8.32 5.18 -35.38
N GLU A 374 9.34 4.89 -34.58
CA GLU A 374 9.33 5.12 -33.14
C GLU A 374 10.20 6.34 -32.82
N GLN A 375 9.58 7.40 -32.26
CA GLN A 375 10.27 8.65 -31.98
C GLN A 375 10.17 8.99 -30.50
N VAL A 376 11.31 9.12 -29.83
CA VAL A 376 11.38 9.69 -28.48
C VAL A 376 11.16 11.19 -28.57
N VAL A 377 10.11 11.69 -27.90
CA VAL A 377 9.70 13.11 -27.97
C VAL A 377 9.85 13.83 -26.63
N ALA A 378 9.89 13.09 -25.53
CA ALA A 378 10.06 13.61 -24.18
C ALA A 378 10.59 12.51 -23.24
N LYS A 379 11.08 12.93 -22.08
CA LYS A 379 11.38 12.09 -20.92
C LYS A 379 10.44 12.42 -19.76
N LEU A 380 9.97 11.42 -19.04
CA LEU A 380 9.30 11.55 -17.76
C LEU A 380 10.30 11.15 -16.66
N GLU A 381 10.91 12.14 -16.03
CA GLU A 381 11.76 11.97 -14.86
C GLU A 381 10.87 11.60 -13.66
N LEU A 382 11.07 10.40 -13.11
CA LEU A 382 10.35 9.85 -11.97
C LEU A 382 11.25 9.92 -10.73
N TYR A 383 10.96 10.84 -9.81
CA TYR A 383 11.73 11.08 -8.60
C TYR A 383 11.14 10.36 -7.36
N ASP A 384 12.00 9.86 -6.45
CA ASP A 384 11.61 9.56 -5.06
C ASP A 384 11.54 10.89 -4.27
N PRO A 385 10.35 11.38 -3.88
CA PRO A 385 10.19 12.69 -3.23
C PRO A 385 10.71 12.71 -1.78
N ARG A 386 11.02 11.54 -1.19
CA ARG A 386 11.59 11.42 0.16
C ARG A 386 13.09 11.77 0.19
N THR A 387 13.79 11.62 -0.94
CA THR A 387 15.24 11.88 -1.08
C THR A 387 15.56 13.05 -2.00
N SER A 388 14.68 13.37 -2.94
CA SER A 388 14.85 14.46 -3.92
C SER A 388 14.28 15.76 -3.36
N GLY A 389 15.02 16.87 -3.40
CA GLY A 389 14.65 18.16 -2.77
C GLY A 389 14.11 19.17 -3.77
N ASP A 390 15.03 19.92 -4.36
CA ASP A 390 14.80 20.80 -5.50
C ASP A 390 15.23 20.10 -6.80
N VAL A 391 14.75 20.62 -7.93
CA VAL A 391 15.05 20.16 -9.30
C VAL A 391 15.36 21.36 -10.19
N GLU A 392 16.10 21.14 -11.28
CA GLU A 392 16.42 22.23 -12.20
C GLU A 392 15.25 22.56 -13.14
N LEU A 393 15.00 23.86 -13.36
CA LEU A 393 14.18 24.41 -14.42
C LEU A 393 14.85 25.68 -14.96
N ASN A 394 15.34 25.63 -16.22
CA ASN A 394 16.08 26.72 -16.87
C ASN A 394 17.22 27.29 -15.99
N CYS A 395 18.17 26.43 -15.59
CA CYS A 395 19.32 26.78 -14.75
C CYS A 395 18.98 27.41 -13.38
N ARG A 396 17.74 27.21 -12.90
CA ARG A 396 17.29 27.59 -11.55
C ARG A 396 16.82 26.36 -10.80
N GLN A 397 17.07 26.33 -9.49
CA GLN A 397 16.49 25.32 -8.62
C GLN A 397 15.05 25.71 -8.26
N VAL A 398 14.10 24.80 -8.49
CA VAL A 398 12.70 24.92 -8.06
C VAL A 398 12.33 23.72 -7.20
N PRO A 399 11.48 23.87 -6.16
CA PRO A 399 11.08 22.73 -5.33
C PRO A 399 10.42 21.62 -6.16
N LEU A 400 10.72 20.36 -5.85
CA LEU A 400 9.96 19.22 -6.36
C LEU A 400 8.57 19.17 -5.69
N ALA A 401 7.52 18.86 -6.45
CA ALA A 401 6.21 18.58 -5.84
C ALA A 401 6.28 17.31 -4.99
N LYS A 402 5.67 17.28 -3.81
CA LYS A 402 5.73 16.09 -2.94
C LYS A 402 4.40 15.81 -2.29
N ASP A 403 4.05 14.54 -2.19
CA ASP A 403 3.06 14.03 -1.24
C ASP A 403 3.56 12.69 -0.68
N THR A 404 4.32 12.73 0.42
CA THR A 404 4.85 11.52 1.08
C THR A 404 3.78 10.81 1.93
N THR A 405 2.66 11.48 2.19
CA THR A 405 1.51 10.93 2.93
C THR A 405 0.58 10.11 2.02
N ALA A 406 0.53 10.41 0.72
CA ALA A 406 -0.34 9.75 -0.26
C ALA A 406 -0.27 8.20 -0.26
N PRO A 407 0.91 7.53 -0.19
CA PRO A 407 0.96 6.06 -0.15
C PRO A 407 0.27 5.47 1.10
N TYR A 408 0.43 6.12 2.25
CA TYR A 408 -0.24 5.74 3.49
C TYR A 408 -1.75 5.98 3.43
N ALA A 409 -2.18 7.09 2.82
CA ALA A 409 -3.59 7.39 2.60
C ALA A 409 -4.24 6.35 1.66
N TYR A 410 -3.56 5.98 0.58
CA TYR A 410 -3.99 4.92 -0.34
C TYR A 410 -4.11 3.56 0.37
N LEU A 411 -3.08 3.14 1.13
CA LEU A 411 -3.13 1.90 1.90
C LEU A 411 -4.34 1.87 2.85
N LEU A 412 -4.63 2.99 3.51
CA LEU A 412 -5.74 3.14 4.45
C LEU A 412 -7.12 3.22 3.77
N SER A 413 -7.22 3.56 2.48
CA SER A 413 -8.46 3.49 1.72
C SER A 413 -8.72 2.08 1.17
N GLN A 414 -7.68 1.37 0.70
CA GLN A 414 -7.81 -0.01 0.17
C GLN A 414 -8.10 -1.04 1.28
N THR A 415 -7.49 -0.90 2.46
CA THR A 415 -7.66 -1.85 3.59
C THR A 415 -9.03 -1.80 4.29
N ARG A 416 -10.03 -1.13 3.68
CA ARG A 416 -11.35 -0.85 4.27
C ARG A 416 -12.48 -1.03 3.26
N GLY A 417 -12.62 -2.26 2.77
CA GLY A 417 -13.78 -2.72 2.00
C GLY A 417 -15.10 -2.68 2.79
N GLU A 418 -16.21 -2.84 2.08
CA GLU A 418 -17.56 -2.54 2.54
C GLU A 418 -18.17 -3.63 3.45
N SER A 419 -17.76 -3.70 4.71
CA SER A 419 -18.64 -4.04 5.85
C SER A 419 -17.97 -3.82 7.20
N ASP A 420 -18.71 -3.33 8.19
CA ASP A 420 -18.21 -3.12 9.57
C ASP A 420 -17.85 -4.42 10.32
N ILE A 421 -18.06 -5.58 9.69
CA ILE A 421 -17.78 -6.91 10.26
C ILE A 421 -16.39 -7.39 9.85
N GLU A 422 -15.97 -7.23 8.58
CA GLU A 422 -14.63 -7.67 8.16
C GLU A 422 -13.52 -6.80 8.79
N ALA A 423 -13.79 -5.52 9.05
CA ALA A 423 -12.89 -4.65 9.82
C ALA A 423 -12.69 -5.11 11.29
N LEU A 424 -13.59 -5.95 11.83
CA LEU A 424 -13.48 -6.57 13.15
C LEU A 424 -12.72 -7.90 13.13
N TYR A 425 -12.58 -8.52 11.95
CA TYR A 425 -11.96 -9.82 11.75
C TYR A 425 -10.88 -9.77 10.64
N PRO A 426 -9.69 -9.22 10.93
CA PRO A 426 -8.53 -9.29 10.01
C PRO A 426 -8.01 -10.72 9.77
N TYR A 427 -8.73 -11.75 10.22
CA TYR A 427 -8.34 -13.17 10.18
C TYR A 427 -8.44 -13.82 8.79
N LYS A 428 -8.91 -13.08 7.76
CA LYS A 428 -9.02 -13.58 6.38
C LYS A 428 -7.77 -13.32 5.53
N ASP A 429 -6.91 -12.36 5.89
CA ASP A 429 -5.73 -12.01 5.10
C ASP A 429 -4.48 -12.75 5.59
N THR A 430 -4.53 -14.09 5.54
CA THR A 430 -3.39 -14.99 5.83
C THR A 430 -2.26 -14.87 4.80
N GLU A 431 -2.38 -13.96 3.83
CA GLU A 431 -1.51 -13.88 2.66
C GLU A 431 -0.30 -12.98 2.88
N ASN A 432 -0.24 -12.26 4.02
CA ASN A 432 0.85 -11.37 4.42
C ASN A 432 1.42 -11.72 5.82
N ASP A 433 1.29 -12.98 6.27
CA ASP A 433 1.78 -13.43 7.58
C ASP A 433 3.32 -13.40 7.69
N GLY A 434 3.81 -12.85 8.82
CA GLY A 434 5.23 -12.78 9.15
C GLY A 434 5.81 -11.36 9.13
N LEU A 435 7.15 -11.30 9.10
CA LEU A 435 7.94 -10.08 9.04
C LEU A 435 8.14 -9.64 7.59
N PHE A 436 7.81 -8.39 7.28
CA PHE A 436 7.98 -7.82 5.95
C PHE A 436 8.49 -6.37 5.98
N ILE A 437 9.04 -5.95 4.84
CA ILE A 437 9.65 -4.64 4.62
C ILE A 437 8.82 -3.82 3.62
N LEU A 438 8.83 -2.49 3.78
CA LEU A 438 8.15 -1.58 2.84
C LEU A 438 9.08 -1.02 1.76
N GLU A 439 10.40 -1.07 1.95
CA GLU A 439 11.38 -0.63 0.95
C GLU A 439 12.62 -1.55 0.91
N PRO A 440 13.38 -1.56 -0.20
CA PRO A 440 14.66 -2.25 -0.25
C PRO A 440 15.60 -1.68 0.81
N HIS A 441 16.24 -2.58 1.57
CA HIS A 441 17.18 -2.19 2.62
C HIS A 441 18.32 -1.34 2.05
N ARG A 442 18.65 -0.23 2.72
CA ARG A 442 19.82 0.60 2.39
C ARG A 442 20.86 0.47 3.49
N LYS A 443 22.11 0.25 3.11
CA LYS A 443 23.22 0.11 4.06
C LYS A 443 23.30 1.32 5.02
N GLY A 444 23.36 1.06 6.32
CA GLY A 444 23.37 2.07 7.37
C GLY A 444 21.99 2.55 7.85
N LYS A 445 20.88 1.97 7.33
CA LYS A 445 19.54 2.17 7.89
C LYS A 445 19.31 1.26 9.10
N ILE A 446 18.60 1.79 10.10
CA ILE A 446 18.12 1.04 11.27
C ILE A 446 16.67 0.62 11.05
N PRO A 447 16.33 -0.69 11.16
CA PRO A 447 14.93 -1.12 11.12
C PRO A 447 14.12 -0.60 12.30
N VAL A 448 12.92 -0.06 12.02
CA VAL A 448 11.85 0.13 13.02
C VAL A 448 10.82 -0.97 12.78
N ILE A 449 10.78 -1.95 13.68
CA ILE A 449 9.92 -3.13 13.56
C ILE A 449 8.66 -2.90 14.39
N PHE A 450 7.54 -2.73 13.70
CA PHE A 450 6.23 -2.53 14.31
C PHE A 450 5.49 -3.84 14.56
N VAL A 451 5.04 -4.06 15.81
CA VAL A 451 4.33 -5.28 16.25
C VAL A 451 2.95 -4.90 16.79
N HIS A 452 1.89 -5.21 16.04
CA HIS A 452 0.52 -4.82 16.39
C HIS A 452 -0.09 -5.66 17.53
N GLY A 453 -1.18 -5.15 18.12
CA GLY A 453 -1.94 -5.82 19.18
C GLY A 453 -2.94 -6.88 18.70
N LEU A 454 -3.74 -7.38 19.65
CA LEU A 454 -4.87 -8.29 19.43
C LEU A 454 -5.96 -7.63 18.57
N PHE A 455 -6.57 -8.37 17.64
CA PHE A 455 -7.56 -7.86 16.67
C PHE A 455 -7.13 -6.59 15.91
N SER A 456 -5.81 -6.45 15.69
CA SER A 456 -5.19 -5.34 14.98
C SER A 456 -4.38 -5.85 13.79
N ALA A 457 -3.82 -4.93 13.00
CA ALA A 457 -3.08 -5.23 11.78
C ALA A 457 -1.99 -4.16 11.52
N PRO A 458 -1.01 -4.42 10.62
CA PRO A 458 0.10 -3.51 10.33
C PRO A 458 -0.28 -2.09 9.92
N TYR A 459 -1.39 -1.91 9.18
CA TYR A 459 -1.87 -0.59 8.75
C TYR A 459 -2.13 0.38 9.92
N THR A 460 -2.31 -0.12 11.14
CA THR A 460 -2.53 0.75 12.32
C THR A 460 -1.32 1.63 12.65
N TRP A 461 -0.14 1.27 12.16
CA TRP A 461 1.11 2.03 12.32
C TRP A 461 1.30 3.14 11.28
N ALA A 462 0.44 3.23 10.25
CA ALA A 462 0.55 4.19 9.15
C ALA A 462 0.73 5.65 9.62
N GLY A 463 0.14 6.04 10.75
CA GLY A 463 0.34 7.37 11.33
C GLY A 463 1.79 7.63 11.78
N ILE A 464 2.40 6.69 12.51
CA ILE A 464 3.81 6.83 12.95
C ILE A 464 4.76 6.67 11.75
N ALA A 465 4.47 5.73 10.84
CA ALA A 465 5.23 5.50 9.62
C ALA A 465 5.30 6.77 8.74
N ASN A 466 4.16 7.43 8.53
CA ASN A 466 4.06 8.71 7.83
C ASN A 466 4.95 9.81 8.44
N GLU A 467 4.98 9.93 9.77
CA GLU A 467 5.87 10.90 10.43
C GLU A 467 7.35 10.52 10.32
N ILE A 468 7.71 9.23 10.34
CA ILE A 468 9.11 8.78 10.15
C ILE A 468 9.60 9.13 8.74
N ASP A 469 8.84 8.76 7.71
CA ASP A 469 9.21 8.98 6.30
C ASP A 469 9.27 10.46 5.91
N SER A 470 8.48 11.31 6.59
CA SER A 470 8.37 12.73 6.24
C SER A 470 9.27 13.65 7.06
N ASN A 471 9.90 13.15 8.13
CA ASN A 471 10.95 13.87 8.85
C ASN A 471 12.32 13.50 8.24
N PRO A 472 13.03 14.39 7.52
CA PRO A 472 14.25 14.02 6.79
C PRO A 472 15.36 13.44 7.67
N ASP A 473 15.45 13.86 8.94
CA ASP A 473 16.41 13.31 9.90
C ASP A 473 16.08 11.86 10.29
N LEU A 474 14.81 11.46 10.26
CA LEU A 474 14.39 10.09 10.53
C LEU A 474 14.39 9.24 9.26
N ALA A 475 13.83 9.73 8.16
CA ALA A 475 13.79 9.05 6.86
C ALA A 475 15.20 8.69 6.31
N SER A 476 16.22 9.48 6.65
CA SER A 476 17.62 9.20 6.29
C SER A 476 18.28 8.12 7.17
N ARG A 477 17.75 7.82 8.36
CA ARG A 477 18.34 6.88 9.34
C ARG A 477 17.53 5.60 9.57
N TYR A 478 16.23 5.63 9.32
CA TYR A 478 15.31 4.53 9.64
C TYR A 478 14.67 3.94 8.39
N GLU A 479 14.32 2.67 8.46
CA GLU A 479 13.49 1.97 7.48
C GLU A 479 12.34 1.24 8.21
N ILE A 480 11.17 1.16 7.57
CA ILE A 480 9.93 0.74 8.22
C ILE A 480 9.64 -0.73 7.90
N TRP A 481 9.64 -1.55 8.94
CA TRP A 481 9.33 -2.97 8.88
C TRP A 481 8.09 -3.24 9.75
N ALA A 482 7.30 -4.25 9.39
CA ALA A 482 6.13 -4.63 10.19
C ALA A 482 6.02 -6.14 10.29
N PHE A 483 5.44 -6.59 11.41
CA PHE A 483 5.13 -7.99 11.66
C PHE A 483 3.63 -8.18 11.70
N HIS A 484 3.10 -8.99 10.77
CA HIS A 484 1.74 -9.51 10.85
C HIS A 484 1.74 -10.93 11.43
N TYR A 485 0.71 -11.24 12.20
CA TYR A 485 0.54 -12.57 12.80
C TYR A 485 -0.92 -12.83 13.14
N PRO A 486 -1.36 -14.10 13.14
CA PRO A 486 -2.73 -14.48 13.51
C PRO A 486 -2.97 -14.22 15.00
N THR A 487 -3.55 -13.05 15.31
CA THR A 487 -3.64 -12.54 16.70
C THR A 487 -4.42 -13.43 17.68
N ALA A 488 -5.20 -14.38 17.20
CA ALA A 488 -5.93 -15.31 18.05
C ALA A 488 -5.13 -16.61 18.35
N ALA A 489 -4.09 -16.93 17.56
CA ALA A 489 -3.17 -18.04 17.83
C ALA A 489 -2.32 -17.75 19.09
N PRO A 490 -1.62 -18.74 19.68
CA PRO A 490 -0.78 -18.53 20.86
C PRO A 490 0.42 -17.64 20.50
N PHE A 491 0.54 -16.44 21.09
CA PHE A 491 1.58 -15.48 20.69
C PHE A 491 3.03 -15.94 20.94
N LEU A 492 3.26 -17.02 21.70
CA LEU A 492 4.58 -17.64 21.85
C LEU A 492 5.11 -18.17 20.50
N GLU A 493 4.23 -18.72 19.67
CA GLU A 493 4.58 -19.18 18.32
C GLU A 493 4.89 -17.98 17.41
N SER A 494 4.08 -16.92 17.47
CA SER A 494 4.34 -15.66 16.75
C SER A 494 5.68 -15.03 17.16
N ALA A 495 6.06 -15.13 18.45
CA ALA A 495 7.35 -14.65 18.93
C ALA A 495 8.55 -15.50 18.44
N ASP A 496 8.37 -16.81 18.27
CA ASP A 496 9.38 -17.71 17.68
C ASP A 496 9.53 -17.46 16.17
N ILE A 497 8.42 -17.30 15.45
CA ILE A 497 8.41 -16.92 14.03
C ILE A 497 9.14 -15.58 13.84
N LEU A 498 8.82 -14.55 14.63
CA LEU A 498 9.50 -13.25 14.55
C LEU A 498 11.01 -13.35 14.81
N ARG A 499 11.46 -14.10 15.84
CA ARG A 499 12.91 -14.31 16.10
C ARG A 499 13.60 -14.93 14.88
N LYS A 500 13.02 -16.01 14.33
CA LYS A 500 13.58 -16.76 13.20
C LYS A 500 13.62 -15.91 11.94
N GLN A 501 12.52 -15.25 11.59
CA GLN A 501 12.45 -14.38 10.41
C GLN A 501 13.38 -13.17 10.53
N LEU A 502 13.48 -12.54 11.71
CA LEU A 502 14.41 -11.43 11.94
C LEU A 502 15.88 -11.85 11.81
N ALA A 503 16.26 -13.01 12.34
CA ALA A 503 17.62 -13.54 12.15
C ALA A 503 17.89 -13.87 10.67
N GLN A 504 16.89 -14.44 9.98
CA GLN A 504 17.01 -14.84 8.59
C GLN A 504 17.12 -13.64 7.64
N ILE A 505 16.21 -12.66 7.72
CA ILE A 505 16.21 -11.48 6.83
C ILE A 505 17.51 -10.68 6.95
N ILE A 506 18.03 -10.51 8.18
CA ILE A 506 19.30 -9.82 8.43
C ILE A 506 20.49 -10.59 7.84
N THR A 507 20.47 -11.92 7.90
CA THR A 507 21.52 -12.76 7.30
C THR A 507 21.46 -12.74 5.77
N GLU A 508 20.27 -12.66 5.19
CA GLU A 508 20.07 -12.57 3.74
C GLU A 508 20.41 -11.17 3.18
N MET A 509 20.14 -10.10 3.94
CA MET A 509 20.45 -8.72 3.56
C MET A 509 21.91 -8.32 3.80
N ASP A 510 22.53 -8.78 4.89
CA ASP A 510 23.95 -8.60 5.17
C ASP A 510 24.65 -9.93 5.51
N PRO A 511 24.97 -10.74 4.48
CA PRO A 511 25.78 -11.95 4.63
C PRO A 511 27.20 -11.65 5.15
N SER A 512 27.68 -10.41 4.97
CA SER A 512 29.04 -10.01 5.33
C SER A 512 29.21 -9.67 6.81
N GLY A 513 28.13 -9.28 7.49
CA GLY A 513 28.16 -8.82 8.88
C GLY A 513 28.73 -7.42 9.09
N PHE A 514 28.86 -6.62 8.03
CA PHE A 514 29.40 -5.26 8.10
C PHE A 514 28.33 -4.16 8.18
N ASP A 515 27.04 -4.48 8.02
CA ASP A 515 25.98 -3.55 8.39
C ASP A 515 25.64 -3.70 9.89
N ARG A 516 25.99 -2.65 10.64
CA ARG A 516 25.80 -2.59 12.09
C ARG A 516 24.45 -1.99 12.47
N ASP A 517 23.89 -1.16 11.61
CA ASP A 517 22.67 -0.40 11.87
C ASP A 517 21.43 -1.26 11.58
N LEU A 518 21.51 -2.12 10.54
CA LEU A 518 20.61 -3.24 10.31
C LEU A 518 20.48 -4.16 11.55
N ARG A 519 21.56 -4.30 12.32
CA ARG A 519 21.66 -5.12 13.54
C ARG A 519 21.39 -4.34 14.83
N ASN A 520 20.81 -3.15 14.72
CA ASN A 520 20.53 -2.23 15.83
C ASN A 520 19.04 -1.82 15.88
N ALA A 521 18.14 -2.72 15.46
CA ALA A 521 16.72 -2.46 15.23
C ALA A 521 15.98 -1.94 16.48
N VAL A 522 14.97 -1.09 16.25
CA VAL A 522 14.05 -0.61 17.28
C VAL A 522 12.73 -1.35 17.16
N MET A 523 12.32 -2.07 18.21
CA MET A 523 11.01 -2.72 18.25
C MET A 523 9.97 -1.84 18.94
N VAL A 524 8.81 -1.67 18.29
CA VAL A 524 7.68 -0.89 18.82
C VAL A 524 6.46 -1.80 18.87
N GLY A 525 6.04 -2.17 20.09
CA GLY A 525 4.94 -3.08 20.33
C GLY A 525 3.74 -2.39 20.96
N HIS A 526 2.56 -2.49 20.33
CA HIS A 526 1.29 -2.02 20.90
C HIS A 526 0.53 -3.17 21.53
N SER A 527 -0.05 -2.95 22.72
CA SER A 527 -0.87 -3.93 23.42
C SER A 527 -0.12 -5.27 23.55
N MET A 528 -0.78 -6.38 23.23
CA MET A 528 -0.21 -7.73 23.16
C MET A 528 1.02 -7.86 22.25
N GLY A 529 1.16 -7.03 21.21
CA GLY A 529 2.36 -6.97 20.38
C GLY A 529 3.61 -6.57 21.16
N GLY A 530 3.45 -5.82 22.25
CA GLY A 530 4.53 -5.55 23.20
C GLY A 530 4.95 -6.78 24.02
N LEU A 531 4.07 -7.77 24.24
CA LEU A 531 4.48 -9.04 24.85
C LEU A 531 5.34 -9.84 23.87
N ILE A 532 4.94 -9.92 22.60
CA ILE A 532 5.73 -10.55 21.52
C ILE A 532 7.11 -9.87 21.40
N ALA A 533 7.14 -8.54 21.38
CA ALA A 533 8.37 -7.76 21.33
C ALA A 533 9.25 -7.97 22.58
N LYS A 534 8.66 -8.09 23.79
CA LYS A 534 9.41 -8.42 25.02
C LYS A 534 10.16 -9.74 24.87
N LEU A 535 9.54 -10.77 24.27
CA LEU A 535 10.16 -12.09 24.02
C LEU A 535 11.28 -12.07 22.96
N GLN A 536 11.56 -10.93 22.34
CA GLN A 536 12.71 -10.71 21.46
C GLN A 536 13.93 -10.15 22.23
N VAL A 537 13.73 -9.63 23.45
CA VAL A 537 14.76 -8.89 24.24
C VAL A 537 14.99 -9.48 25.64
N THR A 538 14.57 -10.73 25.84
CA THR A 538 14.70 -11.50 27.09
C THR A 538 15.24 -12.90 26.79
N ASP A 539 16.02 -13.47 27.70
CA ASP A 539 16.32 -14.91 27.68
C ASP A 539 15.26 -15.66 28.50
N SER A 540 14.71 -16.76 27.97
CA SER A 540 13.64 -17.50 28.67
C SER A 540 14.18 -18.41 29.78
N GLY A 541 15.39 -18.94 29.61
CA GLY A 541 15.96 -20.00 30.45
C GLY A 541 14.99 -21.18 30.56
N ASN A 542 14.74 -21.64 31.79
CA ASN A 542 13.68 -22.60 32.08
C ASN A 542 12.34 -21.93 32.45
N THR A 543 12.34 -20.61 32.70
CA THR A 543 11.24 -19.90 33.39
C THR A 543 9.89 -20.11 32.70
N LEU A 544 9.82 -19.98 31.38
CA LEU A 544 8.55 -20.14 30.66
C LEU A 544 8.06 -21.60 30.68
N TRP A 545 8.98 -22.56 30.52
CA TRP A 545 8.62 -23.98 30.58
C TRP A 545 8.14 -24.40 31.97
N GLU A 546 8.78 -23.90 33.03
CA GLU A 546 8.35 -24.12 34.42
C GLU A 546 6.95 -23.56 34.72
N HIS A 547 6.46 -22.57 33.95
CA HIS A 547 5.09 -22.05 34.03
C HIS A 547 4.10 -22.78 33.11
N ALA A 548 4.55 -23.65 32.20
CA ALA A 548 3.71 -24.51 31.36
C ALA A 548 3.59 -25.95 31.91
N ALA A 549 4.68 -26.50 32.46
CA ALA A 549 4.81 -27.90 32.87
C ALA A 549 5.43 -28.07 34.27
N PHE A 550 5.29 -29.29 34.79
CA PHE A 550 5.93 -29.80 36.01
C PHE A 550 7.15 -30.68 35.72
N GLN A 551 7.25 -31.21 34.50
CA GLN A 551 8.31 -32.12 34.06
C GLN A 551 9.20 -31.43 32.99
N PRO A 552 10.50 -31.72 32.91
CA PRO A 552 11.37 -31.21 31.85
C PRO A 552 10.92 -31.60 30.43
N LEU A 553 11.16 -30.74 29.43
CA LEU A 553 10.77 -31.01 28.04
C LEU A 553 11.38 -32.30 27.46
N ASN A 554 12.58 -32.67 27.89
CA ASN A 554 13.29 -33.88 27.43
C ASN A 554 12.83 -35.18 28.12
N THR A 555 11.94 -35.13 29.12
CA THR A 555 11.33 -36.32 29.74
C THR A 555 9.93 -36.61 29.21
N LEU A 556 9.40 -35.81 28.29
CA LEU A 556 8.08 -36.04 27.70
C LEU A 556 8.13 -37.11 26.62
N ASP A 557 7.15 -38.01 26.61
CA ASP A 557 6.86 -38.83 25.44
C ASP A 557 6.22 -37.93 24.37
N ALA A 558 7.03 -37.52 23.41
CA ALA A 558 6.64 -36.58 22.37
C ALA A 558 7.50 -36.80 21.11
N PRO A 559 6.89 -36.85 19.90
CA PRO A 559 7.63 -36.97 18.65
C PRO A 559 8.68 -35.86 18.50
N PRO A 560 9.84 -36.12 17.83
CA PRO A 560 10.91 -35.12 17.69
C PRO A 560 10.45 -33.77 17.12
N LYS A 561 9.51 -33.77 16.19
CA LYS A 561 8.88 -32.56 15.62
C LYS A 561 8.14 -31.72 16.69
N MET A 562 7.41 -32.37 17.59
CA MET A 562 6.72 -31.71 18.71
C MET A 562 7.72 -31.18 19.75
N GLN A 563 8.75 -31.95 20.09
CA GLN A 563 9.82 -31.46 20.98
C GLN A 563 10.53 -30.24 20.40
N HIS A 564 10.78 -30.20 19.09
CA HIS A 564 11.39 -29.04 18.43
C HIS A 564 10.45 -27.82 18.43
N TYR A 565 9.17 -28.02 18.11
CA TYR A 565 8.13 -26.98 18.15
C TYR A 565 8.00 -26.33 19.54
N LEU A 566 7.92 -27.14 20.60
CA LEU A 566 7.91 -26.65 21.98
C LEU A 566 9.24 -25.95 22.34
N ARG A 567 10.38 -26.50 21.92
CA ARG A 567 11.69 -25.91 22.22
C ARG A 567 11.83 -24.48 21.70
N GLY A 568 11.42 -24.20 20.46
CA GLY A 568 11.47 -22.84 19.88
C GLY A 568 10.63 -21.81 20.63
N GLN A 569 9.50 -22.22 21.21
CA GLN A 569 8.61 -21.34 21.97
C GLN A 569 9.04 -21.09 23.41
N PHE A 570 9.63 -22.09 24.08
CA PHE A 570 9.91 -22.04 25.52
C PHE A 570 11.39 -21.82 25.87
N TYR A 571 12.33 -22.14 24.97
CA TYR A 571 13.77 -22.10 25.20
C TYR A 571 14.48 -21.26 24.14
N PHE A 572 14.73 -19.99 24.45
CA PHE A 572 15.36 -19.03 23.55
C PHE A 572 16.17 -17.98 24.31
N THR A 573 17.11 -17.36 23.61
CA THR A 573 17.79 -16.12 24.02
C THR A 573 17.19 -14.92 23.29
N HIS A 574 17.48 -13.73 23.79
CA HIS A 574 17.22 -12.47 23.10
C HIS A 574 17.85 -12.44 21.70
N SER A 575 17.27 -11.62 20.82
CA SER A 575 17.81 -11.32 19.50
C SER A 575 18.98 -10.33 19.64
N PRO A 576 20.19 -10.64 19.13
CA PRO A 576 21.33 -9.73 19.19
C PRO A 576 21.16 -8.50 18.27
N ASN A 577 20.14 -8.53 17.41
CA ASN A 577 19.85 -7.53 16.38
C ASN A 577 18.88 -6.43 16.87
N VAL A 578 18.34 -6.53 18.08
CA VAL A 578 17.43 -5.52 18.65
C VAL A 578 18.20 -4.62 19.61
N GLY A 579 18.31 -3.34 19.25
CA GLY A 579 19.03 -2.34 20.01
C GLY A 579 18.16 -1.54 20.99
N ARG A 580 16.83 -1.57 20.85
CA ARG A 580 15.88 -0.84 21.71
C ARG A 580 14.46 -1.39 21.63
N ILE A 581 13.69 -1.22 22.71
CA ILE A 581 12.25 -1.57 22.74
C ILE A 581 11.36 -0.43 23.26
N VAL A 582 10.17 -0.29 22.67
CA VAL A 582 9.11 0.65 23.07
C VAL A 582 7.79 -0.11 23.25
N PHE A 583 7.20 -0.02 24.44
CA PHE A 583 5.91 -0.61 24.79
C PHE A 583 4.82 0.47 24.78
N ILE A 584 3.68 0.20 24.15
CA ILE A 584 2.55 1.13 24.05
C ILE A 584 1.29 0.41 24.56
N GLY A 585 0.84 0.73 25.77
CA GLY A 585 -0.34 0.11 26.39
C GLY A 585 -0.22 -1.43 26.56
N THR A 586 0.99 -1.96 26.74
CA THR A 586 1.24 -3.41 26.78
C THR A 586 0.79 -4.04 28.10
N PRO A 587 -0.09 -5.06 28.12
CA PRO A 587 -0.59 -5.67 29.36
C PRO A 587 0.43 -6.63 29.99
N HIS A 588 1.52 -6.10 30.56
CA HIS A 588 2.59 -6.90 31.15
C HIS A 588 2.12 -7.76 32.35
N GLN A 589 1.06 -7.36 33.05
CA GLN A 589 0.42 -8.16 34.12
C GLN A 589 -1.02 -8.58 33.77
N GLY A 590 -1.41 -8.45 32.50
CA GLY A 590 -2.72 -8.87 31.98
C GLY A 590 -3.84 -7.84 32.09
N THR A 591 -5.04 -8.24 31.69
CA THR A 591 -6.25 -7.40 31.67
C THR A 591 -7.51 -8.17 32.10
N THR A 592 -8.28 -7.56 32.99
CA THR A 592 -9.56 -8.04 33.55
C THR A 592 -10.73 -7.85 32.59
N HIS A 593 -10.70 -6.78 31.77
CA HIS A 593 -11.82 -6.39 30.92
C HIS A 593 -12.02 -7.30 29.69
N LEU A 594 -10.97 -7.94 29.19
CA LEU A 594 -11.03 -8.87 28.04
C LEU A 594 -11.48 -10.29 28.40
N THR A 595 -11.32 -10.72 29.66
CA THR A 595 -11.34 -12.14 30.04
C THR A 595 -12.73 -12.74 30.32
N ILE A 596 -13.73 -11.94 30.71
CA ILE A 596 -15.02 -12.49 31.22
C ILE A 596 -16.11 -12.65 30.12
N LYS A 597 -16.10 -11.84 29.05
CA LYS A 597 -17.16 -11.88 28.02
C LYS A 597 -16.70 -12.34 26.63
N ALA A 598 -15.44 -12.15 26.25
CA ALA A 598 -14.94 -12.56 24.93
C ALA A 598 -14.51 -14.04 24.87
N SER A 599 -13.92 -14.55 25.96
CA SER A 599 -13.30 -15.89 26.05
C SER A 599 -14.24 -17.06 25.71
N HIS A 600 -15.52 -16.96 26.04
CA HIS A 600 -16.53 -17.97 25.72
C HIS A 600 -17.01 -17.98 24.26
N VAL A 601 -16.75 -16.91 23.50
CA VAL A 601 -17.20 -16.78 22.10
C VAL A 601 -16.02 -16.90 21.13
N SER A 602 -14.86 -16.33 21.46
CA SER A 602 -13.67 -16.38 20.61
C SER A 602 -13.05 -17.79 20.53
N GLY A 603 -13.11 -18.57 21.60
CA GLY A 603 -12.55 -19.93 21.65
C GLY A 603 -13.17 -20.93 20.67
N ALA A 604 -14.36 -20.63 20.13
CA ALA A 604 -15.01 -21.42 19.09
C ALA A 604 -14.68 -20.96 17.65
N LEU A 605 -14.09 -19.76 17.50
CA LEU A 605 -13.73 -19.16 16.21
C LEU A 605 -12.23 -19.31 15.89
N VAL A 606 -11.38 -19.50 16.90
CA VAL A 606 -9.98 -19.90 16.69
C VAL A 606 -9.92 -21.36 16.26
N HIS A 607 -10.04 -21.57 14.95
CA HIS A 607 -9.76 -22.85 14.30
C HIS A 607 -8.25 -23.09 14.35
N GLY A 608 -7.75 -23.55 15.50
CA GLY A 608 -6.48 -24.28 15.52
C GLY A 608 -6.61 -25.43 14.53
N GLY A 609 -5.69 -25.54 13.57
CA GLY A 609 -5.76 -26.58 12.55
C GLY A 609 -5.95 -27.96 13.21
N PRO A 610 -6.85 -28.84 12.74
CA PRO A 610 -7.22 -30.07 13.44
C PRO A 610 -6.01 -30.89 13.93
N CYS A 611 -4.99 -30.99 13.07
CA CYS A 611 -3.70 -31.61 13.38
C CYS A 611 -3.00 -31.06 14.64
N LEU A 612 -3.05 -29.74 14.91
CA LEU A 612 -2.46 -29.15 16.12
C LEU A 612 -3.27 -29.47 17.37
N ILE A 613 -4.61 -29.51 17.26
CA ILE A 613 -5.52 -29.88 18.35
C ILE A 613 -5.29 -31.34 18.72
N ASP A 614 -5.27 -32.24 17.73
CA ASP A 614 -5.04 -33.67 17.92
C ASP A 614 -3.63 -33.95 18.45
N ALA A 615 -2.60 -33.28 17.92
CA ALA A 615 -1.23 -33.41 18.41
C ALA A 615 -1.06 -32.92 19.86
N HIS A 616 -1.75 -31.83 20.25
CA HIS A 616 -1.75 -31.37 21.64
C HIS A 616 -2.51 -32.32 22.57
N LYS A 617 -3.69 -32.81 22.14
CA LYS A 617 -4.46 -33.81 22.89
C LYS A 617 -3.62 -35.06 23.14
N LYS A 618 -3.01 -35.63 22.09
CA LYS A 618 -2.12 -36.79 22.19
C LYS A 618 -0.94 -36.51 23.12
N LEU A 619 -0.28 -35.36 22.99
CA LEU A 619 0.83 -34.97 23.88
C LEU A 619 0.41 -34.94 25.37
N VAL A 620 -0.81 -34.52 25.70
CA VAL A 620 -1.32 -34.53 27.08
C VAL A 620 -1.72 -35.94 27.52
N GLU A 621 -2.32 -36.75 26.64
CA GLU A 621 -2.71 -38.13 26.92
C GLU A 621 -1.49 -39.04 27.17
N ASP A 622 -0.42 -38.86 26.39
CA ASP A 622 0.86 -39.56 26.57
C ASP A 622 1.62 -39.07 27.84
N ASN A 623 1.29 -37.88 28.36
CA ASN A 623 1.99 -37.24 29.50
C ASN A 623 1.03 -36.67 30.58
N PRO A 624 0.18 -37.51 31.21
CA PRO A 624 -1.00 -37.06 31.97
C PRO A 624 -0.69 -36.20 33.22
N ALA A 625 0.54 -36.30 33.75
CA ALA A 625 1.00 -35.53 34.91
C ALA A 625 1.93 -34.35 34.55
N ALA A 626 2.34 -34.20 33.28
CA ALA A 626 3.36 -33.23 32.89
C ALA A 626 2.88 -31.78 32.89
N PHE A 627 1.65 -31.51 32.41
CA PHE A 627 1.20 -30.14 32.13
C PHE A 627 0.42 -29.48 33.27
N ARG A 628 0.63 -28.16 33.44
CA ARG A 628 -0.15 -27.31 34.35
C ARG A 628 -1.56 -27.06 33.80
N LYS A 629 -2.46 -26.53 34.64
CA LYS A 629 -3.89 -26.35 34.35
C LYS A 629 -4.15 -25.62 33.01
N GLU A 630 -3.36 -24.59 32.72
CA GLU A 630 -3.45 -23.76 31.50
C GLU A 630 -3.16 -24.56 30.21
N PHE A 631 -2.31 -25.59 30.29
CA PHE A 631 -1.85 -26.42 29.16
C PHE A 631 -2.48 -27.83 29.12
N ARG A 632 -3.36 -28.19 30.07
CA ARG A 632 -3.88 -29.56 30.18
C ARG A 632 -5.14 -29.82 29.37
N LYS A 633 -5.91 -28.78 29.01
CA LYS A 633 -7.23 -28.94 28.36
C LYS A 633 -7.22 -28.64 26.86
N ARG A 634 -6.40 -27.67 26.47
CA ARG A 634 -6.19 -27.21 25.09
C ARG A 634 -4.95 -26.34 25.07
N VAL A 635 -4.44 -26.05 23.86
CA VAL A 635 -3.47 -24.98 23.67
C VAL A 635 -4.11 -23.65 24.11
N PRO A 636 -3.45 -22.85 24.96
CA PRO A 636 -3.97 -21.53 25.34
C PRO A 636 -3.85 -20.57 24.16
N ILE A 637 -4.95 -19.86 23.85
CA ILE A 637 -4.97 -18.84 22.80
C ILE A 637 -4.43 -17.52 23.38
N SER A 638 -4.05 -16.59 22.51
CA SER A 638 -3.54 -15.27 22.90
C SER A 638 -4.40 -14.54 23.94
N LEU A 639 -5.73 -14.69 23.86
CA LEU A 639 -6.65 -14.11 24.85
C LEU A 639 -6.47 -14.71 26.26
N ASP A 640 -6.24 -16.01 26.39
CA ASP A 640 -5.96 -16.63 27.70
C ASP A 640 -4.63 -16.12 28.26
N LEU A 641 -3.61 -16.03 27.39
CA LEU A 641 -2.26 -15.58 27.71
C LEU A 641 -2.16 -14.08 28.05
N THR A 642 -3.24 -13.31 27.90
CA THR A 642 -3.37 -11.93 28.38
C THR A 642 -4.21 -11.80 29.66
N SER A 643 -4.68 -12.92 30.22
CA SER A 643 -5.33 -12.96 31.52
C SER A 643 -4.34 -12.69 32.66
N PRO A 644 -4.69 -11.90 33.69
CA PRO A 644 -3.92 -11.82 34.94
C PRO A 644 -3.77 -13.17 35.66
N GLU A 645 -4.64 -14.15 35.36
CA GLU A 645 -4.57 -15.52 35.89
C GLU A 645 -3.62 -16.44 35.09
N SER A 646 -3.09 -16.00 33.93
CA SER A 646 -2.17 -16.81 33.12
C SER A 646 -0.87 -17.06 33.88
N MET A 647 -0.50 -18.34 34.01
CA MET A 647 0.78 -18.72 34.61
C MET A 647 1.91 -18.29 33.69
N LEU A 648 1.73 -18.41 32.38
CA LEU A 648 2.72 -17.92 31.42
C LEU A 648 2.90 -16.42 31.45
N LEU A 649 1.84 -15.62 31.55
CA LEU A 649 2.01 -14.17 31.63
C LEU A 649 2.81 -13.76 32.88
N ASN A 650 2.62 -14.47 34.00
CA ASN A 650 3.43 -14.31 35.20
C ASN A 650 4.92 -14.66 34.94
N GLY A 651 5.18 -15.75 34.22
CA GLY A 651 6.53 -16.12 33.77
C GLY A 651 7.16 -15.06 32.85
N ILE A 652 6.42 -14.59 31.86
CA ILE A 652 6.83 -13.53 30.92
C ILE A 652 7.10 -12.21 31.65
N TYR A 653 6.27 -11.84 32.63
CA TYR A 653 6.49 -10.65 33.46
C TYR A 653 7.85 -10.71 34.17
N ARG A 654 8.19 -11.86 34.76
CA ARG A 654 9.45 -12.11 35.48
C ARG A 654 10.70 -12.13 34.60
N LEU A 655 10.57 -12.39 33.29
CA LEU A 655 11.74 -12.39 32.40
C LEU A 655 12.43 -11.02 32.40
N PRO A 656 13.72 -10.94 32.75
CA PRO A 656 14.47 -9.70 32.72
C PRO A 656 14.78 -9.31 31.27
N ILE A 657 14.48 -8.06 30.90
CA ILE A 657 14.96 -7.47 29.64
C ILE A 657 16.45 -7.17 29.81
N GLN A 658 17.26 -7.56 28.81
CA GLN A 658 18.72 -7.46 28.87
C GLN A 658 19.19 -6.04 29.27
N PRO A 659 20.08 -5.88 30.26
CA PRO A 659 20.38 -4.57 30.85
C PRO A 659 20.89 -3.50 29.88
N ASP A 660 21.54 -3.90 28.79
CA ASP A 660 22.07 -3.03 27.75
C ASP A 660 21.01 -2.53 26.76
N ILE A 661 19.88 -3.26 26.63
CA ILE A 661 18.75 -2.87 25.77
C ILE A 661 17.90 -1.79 26.47
N PRO A 662 17.87 -0.54 25.96
CA PRO A 662 17.04 0.51 26.51
C PRO A 662 15.56 0.22 26.21
N ARG A 663 14.72 0.53 27.19
CA ARG A 663 13.29 0.17 27.20
C ARG A 663 12.43 1.36 27.60
N HIS A 664 11.32 1.54 26.91
CA HIS A 664 10.45 2.71 27.06
C HIS A 664 8.99 2.27 27.17
N THR A 665 8.19 2.98 27.96
CA THR A 665 6.77 2.68 28.16
C THR A 665 5.89 3.90 27.92
N ILE A 666 4.85 3.74 27.11
CA ILE A 666 3.83 4.74 26.83
C ILE A 666 2.50 4.21 27.38
N LEU A 667 2.01 4.84 28.44
CA LEU A 667 0.80 4.47 29.18
C LEU A 667 -0.40 5.27 28.66
N GLY A 668 -1.55 4.61 28.51
CA GLY A 668 -2.83 5.32 28.33
C GLY A 668 -3.55 5.53 29.66
N ASN A 669 -4.15 6.71 29.84
CA ASN A 669 -5.01 7.03 30.98
C ASN A 669 -6.37 7.64 30.59
N GLY A 670 -6.85 7.36 29.36
CA GLY A 670 -8.10 7.90 28.85
C GLY A 670 -9.38 7.38 29.52
N TRP A 671 -9.28 6.40 30.44
CA TRP A 671 -10.40 5.81 31.15
C TRP A 671 -10.11 5.65 32.65
N TRP A 672 -11.18 5.54 33.44
CA TRP A 672 -11.10 5.17 34.84
C TRP A 672 -12.23 4.21 35.22
N SER A 673 -11.91 3.18 36.02
CA SER A 673 -12.91 2.27 36.58
C SER A 673 -12.63 1.95 38.05
N ILE A 674 -13.67 1.55 38.79
CA ILE A 674 -13.55 1.16 40.20
C ILE A 674 -12.69 -0.10 40.43
N HIS A 675 -12.49 -0.91 39.39
CA HIS A 675 -11.74 -2.17 39.47
C HIS A 675 -10.27 -1.99 39.07
N ASP A 676 -10.04 -1.23 37.99
CA ASP A 676 -8.71 -1.11 37.36
C ASP A 676 -8.01 0.22 37.71
N GLY A 677 -8.71 1.17 38.33
CA GLY A 677 -8.22 2.53 38.55
C GLY A 677 -8.10 3.28 37.23
N GLN A 678 -7.00 4.02 37.04
CA GLN A 678 -6.69 4.65 35.75
C GLN A 678 -6.23 3.59 34.73
N SER A 679 -6.80 3.62 33.54
CA SER A 679 -6.52 2.69 32.46
C SER A 679 -6.70 3.36 31.09
N ASP A 680 -6.38 2.62 30.02
CA ASP A 680 -6.70 3.01 28.65
C ASP A 680 -8.05 2.44 28.16
N SER A 681 -8.92 2.01 29.09
CA SER A 681 -10.15 1.22 28.92
C SER A 681 -9.98 -0.29 28.70
N VAL A 682 -8.76 -0.75 28.39
CA VAL A 682 -8.46 -2.19 28.23
C VAL A 682 -7.40 -2.65 29.22
N VAL A 683 -6.32 -1.88 29.38
CA VAL A 683 -5.14 -2.23 30.17
C VAL A 683 -4.99 -1.23 31.34
N PRO A 684 -5.01 -1.70 32.59
CA PRO A 684 -4.70 -0.87 33.76
C PRO A 684 -3.29 -0.28 33.68
N ILE A 685 -3.09 0.95 34.17
CA ILE A 685 -1.75 1.53 34.27
C ILE A 685 -0.80 0.66 35.10
N THR A 686 -1.30 0.02 36.16
CA THR A 686 -0.53 -0.93 36.97
C THR A 686 0.00 -2.12 36.16
N SER A 687 -0.81 -2.64 35.23
CA SER A 687 -0.42 -3.75 34.33
C SER A 687 0.48 -3.30 33.18
N ALA A 688 0.31 -2.07 32.70
CA ALA A 688 1.14 -1.51 31.62
C ALA A 688 2.53 -1.04 32.07
N ARG A 689 2.75 -0.89 33.38
CA ARG A 689 4.05 -0.49 33.95
C ARG A 689 5.06 -1.63 33.97
N LEU A 690 6.31 -1.28 33.72
CA LEU A 690 7.46 -2.19 33.81
C LEU A 690 8.59 -1.50 34.59
N PRO A 691 9.25 -2.18 35.55
CA PRO A 691 10.36 -1.59 36.29
C PRO A 691 11.58 -1.31 35.40
N ALA A 692 12.40 -0.34 35.81
CA ALA A 692 13.67 0.03 35.18
C ALA A 692 13.56 0.48 33.69
N VAL A 693 12.50 1.20 33.34
CA VAL A 693 12.36 1.87 32.04
C VAL A 693 13.17 3.17 31.95
N ASN A 694 13.67 3.50 30.75
CA ASN A 694 14.46 4.70 30.47
C ASN A 694 13.59 5.95 30.23
N SER A 695 12.37 5.78 29.73
CA SER A 695 11.30 6.77 29.88
C SER A 695 9.97 6.06 30.10
N GLU A 696 9.14 6.67 30.92
CA GLU A 696 7.71 6.38 31.03
C GLU A 696 6.98 7.69 30.75
N ILE A 697 6.01 7.67 29.84
CA ILE A 697 5.07 8.79 29.65
C ILE A 697 3.63 8.30 29.76
N MET A 698 2.72 9.22 30.02
CA MET A 698 1.30 8.96 30.14
C MET A 698 0.53 9.88 29.17
N VAL A 699 -0.34 9.30 28.35
CA VAL A 699 -1.13 10.01 27.34
C VAL A 699 -2.63 9.79 27.57
N SER A 700 -3.40 10.88 27.46
CA SER A 700 -4.86 10.84 27.56
C SER A 700 -5.45 10.24 26.28
N SER A 701 -5.58 8.91 26.27
CA SER A 701 -6.17 8.17 25.16
C SER A 701 -6.71 6.81 25.57
N MET A 702 -7.67 6.31 24.77
CA MET A 702 -8.17 4.95 24.84
C MET A 702 -7.23 4.00 24.09
N HIS A 703 -7.25 2.71 24.45
CA HIS A 703 -6.33 1.67 24.01
C HIS A 703 -6.16 1.59 22.49
N THR A 704 -7.27 1.64 21.76
CA THR A 704 -7.36 1.53 20.29
C THR A 704 -6.83 2.76 19.54
N ASN A 705 -6.63 3.87 20.25
CA ASN A 705 -6.10 5.12 19.71
C ASN A 705 -4.69 5.44 20.20
N LEU A 706 -4.10 4.63 21.10
CA LEU A 706 -2.80 4.94 21.69
C LEU A 706 -1.68 5.12 20.65
N ASN A 707 -1.55 4.20 19.70
CA ASN A 707 -0.55 4.29 18.63
C ASN A 707 -0.83 5.38 17.58
N ARG A 708 -1.97 6.07 17.68
CA ARG A 708 -2.35 7.23 16.85
C ARG A 708 -2.37 8.54 17.65
N ASN A 709 -2.19 8.49 18.97
CA ASN A 709 -2.23 9.69 19.81
C ASN A 709 -0.99 10.57 19.53
N PRO A 710 -1.13 11.89 19.29
CA PRO A 710 0.00 12.77 19.01
C PRO A 710 1.14 12.68 20.03
N GLY A 711 0.82 12.55 21.33
CA GLY A 711 1.83 12.39 22.38
C GLY A 711 2.63 11.10 22.26
N THR A 712 1.97 9.98 21.92
CA THR A 712 2.63 8.70 21.63
C THR A 712 3.55 8.84 20.42
N VAL A 713 3.05 9.45 19.33
CA VAL A 713 3.82 9.63 18.09
C VAL A 713 5.05 10.48 18.37
N CYS A 714 4.91 11.64 19.02
CA CYS A 714 6.03 12.50 19.40
C CYS A 714 7.07 11.77 20.28
N GLU A 715 6.66 10.95 21.24
CA GLU A 715 7.58 10.17 22.08
C GLU A 715 8.31 9.09 21.28
N VAL A 716 7.63 8.37 20.37
CA VAL A 716 8.29 7.39 19.48
C VAL A 716 9.34 8.10 18.61
N LEU A 717 9.00 9.21 17.97
CA LEU A 717 9.95 9.99 17.15
C LEU A 717 11.14 10.51 17.99
N ARG A 718 10.89 10.96 19.23
CA ARG A 718 11.94 11.38 20.17
C ARG A 718 12.85 10.20 20.56
N ILE A 719 12.29 9.03 20.84
CA ILE A 719 13.04 7.80 21.15
C ILE A 719 13.91 7.39 19.96
N LEU A 720 13.37 7.44 18.73
CA LEU A 720 14.15 7.17 17.51
C LEU A 720 15.30 8.18 17.35
N ARG A 721 15.06 9.49 17.53
CA ARG A 721 16.14 10.50 17.52
C ARG A 721 17.23 10.22 18.56
N VAL A 722 16.87 9.80 19.78
CA VAL A 722 17.84 9.39 20.82
C VAL A 722 18.57 8.10 20.48
N HIS A 723 17.95 7.19 19.72
CA HIS A 723 18.60 5.96 19.27
C HIS A 723 19.64 6.24 18.20
N GLY A 724 19.27 6.99 17.15
CA GLY A 724 20.14 7.30 16.01
C GLY A 724 21.32 8.22 16.32
N THR A 725 21.35 8.89 17.47
CA THR A 725 22.53 9.66 17.94
C THR A 725 23.57 8.80 18.66
N ARG A 726 23.26 7.56 19.03
CA ARG A 726 24.22 6.64 19.65
C ARG A 726 24.90 5.81 18.56
N PRO A 727 26.22 5.96 18.32
CA PRO A 727 26.92 5.03 17.44
C PRO A 727 26.83 3.61 18.01
N ALA A 728 26.62 2.61 17.16
CA ALA A 728 26.47 1.20 17.55
C ALA A 728 27.65 0.65 18.40
N PHE A 729 28.78 1.34 18.41
CA PHE A 729 29.95 1.09 19.27
C PHE A 729 29.72 1.31 20.78
N ALA A 730 28.60 1.92 21.21
CA ALA A 730 28.32 2.17 22.63
C ALA A 730 27.94 0.91 23.44
N ARG A 731 28.01 -0.30 22.85
CA ARG A 731 28.06 -1.56 23.61
C ARG A 731 29.38 -1.63 24.37
N GLN A 732 29.34 -1.33 25.67
CA GLN A 732 30.44 -1.67 26.56
C GLN A 732 30.67 -3.18 26.51
N TYR A 733 31.80 -3.61 25.95
CA TYR A 733 32.29 -4.97 26.10
C TYR A 733 32.54 -5.23 27.59
N VAL A 734 31.54 -5.78 28.28
CA VAL A 734 31.78 -6.53 29.52
C VAL A 734 32.33 -7.87 29.08
N PRO A 735 33.59 -8.22 29.39
CA PRO A 735 34.11 -9.53 29.07
C PRO A 735 33.30 -10.58 29.82
N ILE A 736 32.78 -11.58 29.10
CA ILE A 736 32.16 -12.75 29.71
C ILE A 736 33.21 -13.39 30.64
N ARG A 737 32.85 -13.58 31.90
CA ARG A 737 33.63 -14.30 32.92
C ARG A 737 32.82 -15.48 33.42
#